data_AF-X0ZRD8-F1
#
_entry.id   AF-X0ZRD8-F1
#
_cell.length_a   1.000
_cell.length_b   1.000
_cell.length_c   1.000
_cell.angle_alpha   90.00
_cell.angle_beta   90.00
_cell.angle_gamma   90.00
#
_symmetry.space_group_name_H-M   'P 1'
#
loop_
_entity.id
_entity.type
_entity.pdbx_description
1 polymer ?
#
loop_
_entity_poly.entity_id
_entity_poly.type
_entity_poly.pdbx_seq_one_letter_code
_entity_poly.pdbx_strand_id
1 'polypeptide(L)'
;GIELPEFTQETEIEKWVEDTKSIIEGKSQWEITYEMCIGIFSFKKLQLYLDIDKHRKKVLENPVLQVLTGAPQKLIGDIKEIPEEEKLDEKVKPKDTFQVLDADSSQGVAIEAAKKGVSFVVQGPPGTGKSQTIVNVIAEFLAQRKRVLFVSQKMAALEVVKKRLDEVGLGHYCLELHSHKANKKRVLHQLGNQLNKRYKVKEELFDEILHQLGIKIEELNKFGQELLEPRGIVKKSLYEIVGELSNLEKVPDVECELNDPLKITKDKIVQWETELGTIQQYKKEIINYNNHPWRHTAISSLTLSLREKLKKILEKITLSPSQLQQLITDTKKEFELHPGSINALDRTHQLFHKIVKEKPNDLNLEKDWFLKNLESELKKIKIIAQNLDKEQELKDYLGKRYRKEFFEIDNTKALLDKFKEDFSSFLRFLKPEYWKTRAHILKFARKEGETIDIKRDLERLLLLQKIQDQTPKLQKEIKHLFSENNLPRRDNWEETRELINWAQELRVLMKGKISQIFVSKIIEDDPAFEDFLKKYDRIYQQEFKPQLQEILEYFEKEYTQWKEPVEKVGIKNILEWLSSLNDSFQNLQSWIEFNNHINSLQEFLQQYTTSFLKKNHPPDYLIKGFQKQFLKALLGEVEKKITYRSGSYYNYLIKKFQNLDEKQKVIAKKQIIKMLEKRKPKPEVFSTTY
;
A
#
# COMPACT_ATOMS: atom_id res chain seq x y z
N GLY A 1 -36.62 61.03 -52.49
CA GLY A 1 -35.44 61.79 -52.92
C GLY A 1 -35.82 62.65 -54.11
N ILE A 2 -35.01 63.65 -54.45
CA ILE A 2 -35.16 64.44 -55.68
C ILE A 2 -34.15 63.89 -56.68
N GLU A 3 -34.57 63.57 -57.90
CA GLU A 3 -33.65 63.30 -59.01
C GLU A 3 -33.15 64.64 -59.54
N LEU A 4 -31.84 64.86 -59.45
CA LEU A 4 -31.19 66.06 -59.99
C LEU A 4 -30.92 65.87 -61.49
N PRO A 5 -30.91 66.96 -62.28
CA PRO A 5 -30.53 66.90 -63.69
C PRO A 5 -29.07 66.42 -63.83
N GLU A 6 -28.73 65.79 -64.95
CA GLU A 6 -27.38 65.28 -65.19
C GLU A 6 -26.40 66.45 -65.42
N PHE A 7 -25.29 66.48 -64.67
CA PHE A 7 -24.24 67.50 -64.82
C PHE A 7 -23.06 66.90 -65.58
N THR A 8 -22.80 67.38 -66.79
CA THR A 8 -21.67 66.98 -67.64
C THR A 8 -20.70 68.14 -67.83
N GLN A 9 -19.53 67.86 -68.40
CA GLN A 9 -18.52 68.91 -68.68
C GLN A 9 -19.01 69.97 -69.70
N GLU A 10 -20.06 69.66 -70.47
CA GLU A 10 -20.65 70.54 -71.47
C GLU A 10 -21.84 71.34 -70.92
N THR A 11 -22.28 71.05 -69.69
CA THR A 11 -23.43 71.70 -69.07
C THR A 11 -23.02 73.03 -68.43
N GLU A 12 -23.65 74.14 -68.84
CA GLU A 12 -23.50 75.42 -68.15
C GLU A 12 -24.08 75.33 -66.73
N ILE A 13 -23.31 75.79 -65.74
CA ILE A 13 -23.66 75.67 -64.32
C ILE A 13 -24.95 76.45 -64.04
N GLU A 14 -25.08 77.63 -64.64
CA GLU A 14 -26.25 78.50 -64.52
C GLU A 14 -27.52 77.77 -64.95
N LYS A 15 -27.47 77.07 -66.08
CA LYS A 15 -28.60 76.31 -66.62
C LYS A 15 -28.95 75.11 -65.73
N TRP A 16 -27.94 74.37 -65.25
CA TRP A 16 -28.16 73.25 -64.34
C TRP A 16 -28.79 73.68 -63.02
N VAL A 17 -28.39 74.84 -62.49
CA VAL A 17 -28.98 75.41 -61.28
C VAL A 17 -30.43 75.85 -61.52
N GLU A 18 -30.75 76.43 -62.68
CA GLU A 18 -32.10 76.83 -63.04
C GLU A 18 -33.05 75.63 -63.22
N ASP A 19 -32.58 74.58 -63.87
CA ASP A 19 -33.30 73.30 -63.99
C ASP A 19 -33.54 72.68 -62.60
N THR A 20 -32.53 72.71 -61.73
CA THR A 20 -32.64 72.22 -60.36
C THR A 20 -33.62 73.06 -59.53
N LYS A 21 -33.63 74.38 -59.72
CA LYS A 21 -34.55 75.32 -59.06
C LYS A 21 -36.00 75.01 -59.41
N SER A 22 -36.27 74.72 -60.69
CA SER A 22 -37.61 74.33 -61.17
C SER A 22 -38.10 73.02 -60.54
N ILE A 23 -37.19 72.08 -60.23
CA ILE A 23 -37.53 70.77 -59.63
C ILE A 23 -37.83 70.87 -58.12
N ILE A 24 -37.25 71.86 -57.43
CA ILE A 24 -37.48 72.10 -55.99
C ILE A 24 -38.63 73.08 -55.73
N GLU A 25 -39.15 73.75 -56.76
CA GLU A 25 -40.26 74.68 -56.65
C GLU A 25 -41.50 73.98 -56.06
N GLY A 26 -42.04 74.52 -54.97
CA GLY A 26 -43.12 73.90 -54.19
C GLY A 26 -42.69 73.05 -52.98
N LYS A 27 -41.38 72.86 -52.74
CA LYS A 27 -40.86 72.18 -51.54
C LYS A 27 -40.28 73.18 -50.54
N SER A 28 -41.11 73.59 -49.58
CA SER A 28 -40.80 74.68 -48.63
C SER A 28 -39.59 74.48 -47.71
N GLN A 29 -39.02 73.29 -47.65
CA GLN A 29 -37.84 72.96 -46.83
C GLN A 29 -36.53 72.87 -47.65
N TRP A 30 -36.56 73.19 -48.94
CA TRP A 30 -35.42 73.04 -49.84
C TRP A 30 -34.97 74.40 -50.39
N GLU A 31 -33.68 74.67 -50.32
CA GLU A 31 -33.03 75.89 -50.82
C GLU A 31 -31.78 75.52 -51.62
N ILE A 32 -31.47 76.29 -52.67
CA ILE A 32 -30.20 76.19 -53.40
C ILE A 32 -29.27 77.26 -52.84
N THR A 33 -28.16 76.83 -52.23
CA THR A 33 -27.09 77.71 -51.76
C THR A 33 -25.93 77.71 -52.75
N TYR A 34 -25.34 78.88 -52.97
CA TYR A 34 -24.18 79.06 -53.86
C TYR A 34 -22.91 79.14 -53.02
N GLU A 35 -22.31 77.99 -52.71
CA GLU A 35 -21.07 77.90 -51.94
C GLU A 35 -19.92 77.37 -52.79
N MET A 36 -18.75 78.01 -52.73
CA MET A 36 -17.53 77.55 -53.39
C MET A 36 -16.61 76.87 -52.38
N CYS A 37 -16.42 75.56 -52.53
CA CYS A 37 -15.50 74.78 -51.72
C CYS A 37 -14.17 74.56 -52.46
N ILE A 38 -13.07 75.08 -51.92
CA ILE A 38 -11.71 74.83 -52.43
C ILE A 38 -11.03 73.81 -51.52
N GLY A 39 -10.59 72.69 -52.09
CA GLY A 39 -9.90 71.62 -51.38
C GLY A 39 -8.60 71.22 -52.06
N ILE A 40 -7.58 70.87 -51.27
CA ILE A 40 -6.32 70.32 -51.79
C ILE A 40 -6.49 68.81 -51.94
N PHE A 41 -6.69 68.35 -53.18
CA PHE A 41 -6.76 66.92 -53.48
C PHE A 41 -5.35 66.37 -53.78
N SER A 42 -5.01 65.24 -53.16
CA SER A 42 -3.73 64.57 -53.44
C SER A 42 -3.75 63.96 -54.83
N PHE A 43 -2.93 64.49 -55.74
CA PHE A 43 -2.79 64.02 -57.13
C PHE A 43 -2.49 62.52 -57.26
N LYS A 44 -1.87 61.90 -56.24
CA LYS A 44 -1.61 60.45 -56.19
C LYS A 44 -2.89 59.61 -56.19
N LYS A 45 -3.98 60.11 -55.58
CA LYS A 45 -5.27 59.41 -55.55
C LYS A 45 -5.96 59.46 -56.91
N LEU A 46 -5.74 60.52 -57.70
CA LEU A 46 -6.29 60.64 -59.05
C LEU A 46 -5.74 59.57 -60.00
N GLN A 47 -4.44 59.27 -59.94
CA GLN A 47 -3.87 58.20 -60.77
C GLN A 47 -4.44 56.81 -60.43
N LEU A 48 -4.67 56.52 -59.14
CA LEU A 48 -5.34 55.28 -58.72
C LEU A 48 -6.77 55.21 -59.23
N TYR A 49 -7.51 56.33 -59.17
CA TYR A 49 -8.86 56.41 -59.70
C TYR A 49 -8.88 56.14 -61.21
N LEU A 50 -8.00 56.81 -61.97
CA LEU A 50 -7.90 56.62 -63.42
C LEU A 50 -7.48 55.18 -63.79
N ASP A 51 -6.61 54.55 -63.01
CA ASP A 51 -6.19 53.15 -63.23
C ASP A 51 -7.35 52.16 -62.99
N ILE A 52 -8.09 52.34 -61.89
CA ILE A 52 -9.29 51.54 -61.59
C ILE A 52 -10.36 51.76 -62.65
N ASP A 53 -10.60 53.01 -63.06
CA ASP A 53 -11.61 53.33 -64.07
C ASP A 53 -11.25 52.71 -65.43
N LYS A 54 -9.98 52.86 -65.86
CA LYS A 54 -9.44 52.22 -67.06
C LYS A 54 -9.57 50.70 -67.02
N HIS A 55 -9.51 50.08 -65.83
CA HIS A 55 -9.54 48.62 -65.66
C HIS A 55 -10.82 48.11 -65.00
N ARG A 56 -11.88 48.93 -65.00
CA ARG A 56 -13.14 48.68 -64.30
C ARG A 56 -13.71 47.28 -64.55
N LYS A 57 -13.76 46.83 -65.81
CA LYS A 57 -14.25 45.49 -66.18
C LYS A 57 -13.46 44.37 -65.49
N LYS A 58 -12.12 44.43 -65.53
CA LYS A 58 -11.24 43.44 -64.89
C LYS A 58 -11.37 43.43 -63.36
N VAL A 59 -11.56 44.61 -62.76
CA VAL A 59 -11.78 44.75 -61.33
C VAL A 59 -13.10 44.08 -60.93
N LEU A 60 -14.17 44.35 -61.68
CA LEU A 60 -15.49 43.75 -61.45
C LEU A 60 -15.49 42.24 -61.68
N GLU A 61 -14.75 41.71 -62.65
CA GLU A 61 -14.65 40.28 -62.93
C GLU A 61 -13.76 39.50 -61.94
N ASN A 62 -13.01 40.18 -61.07
CA ASN A 62 -12.07 39.53 -60.17
C ASN A 62 -12.78 38.80 -59.02
N PRO A 63 -12.63 37.46 -58.89
CA PRO A 63 -13.38 36.71 -57.89
C PRO A 63 -13.08 37.07 -56.43
N VAL A 64 -11.84 37.48 -56.14
CA VAL A 64 -11.44 37.90 -54.79
C VAL A 64 -12.13 39.22 -54.42
N LEU A 65 -12.18 40.16 -55.36
CA LEU A 65 -12.83 41.47 -55.13
C LEU A 65 -14.34 41.32 -55.01
N GLN A 66 -14.98 40.49 -55.84
CA GLN A 66 -16.41 40.20 -55.73
C GLN A 66 -16.77 39.67 -54.33
N VAL A 67 -16.00 38.71 -53.82
CA VAL A 67 -16.21 38.15 -52.48
C VAL A 67 -15.97 39.19 -51.37
N LEU A 68 -14.94 40.03 -51.49
CA LEU A 68 -14.70 41.13 -50.54
C LEU A 68 -15.84 42.16 -50.53
N THR A 69 -16.57 42.31 -51.64
CA THR A 69 -17.77 43.17 -51.72
C THR A 69 -19.07 42.48 -51.27
N GLY A 70 -19.01 41.22 -50.83
CA GLY A 70 -20.17 40.46 -50.36
C GLY A 70 -20.95 39.72 -51.44
N ALA A 71 -20.44 39.63 -52.67
CA ALA A 71 -21.08 38.85 -53.72
C ALA A 71 -20.97 37.33 -53.42
N PRO A 72 -22.02 36.54 -53.66
CA PRO A 72 -22.04 35.10 -53.38
C PRO A 72 -21.28 34.33 -54.46
N GLN A 73 -19.96 34.45 -54.49
CA GLN A 73 -19.10 33.75 -55.43
C GLN A 73 -18.16 32.78 -54.70
N LYS A 74 -17.86 31.63 -55.31
CA LYS A 74 -16.87 30.69 -54.77
C LYS A 74 -15.47 31.18 -55.12
N LEU A 75 -14.63 31.35 -54.10
CA LEU A 75 -13.19 31.54 -54.28
C LEU A 75 -12.54 30.25 -54.82
N ILE A 76 -11.34 30.40 -55.35
CA ILE A 76 -10.53 29.28 -55.84
C ILE A 76 -10.05 28.44 -54.64
N GLY A 77 -10.23 27.12 -54.74
CA GLY A 77 -9.82 26.11 -53.75
C GLY A 77 -10.92 25.74 -52.74
N ASP A 78 -10.95 24.47 -52.32
CA ASP A 78 -11.85 23.98 -51.27
C ASP A 78 -11.11 23.88 -49.94
N ILE A 79 -11.61 24.57 -48.91
CA ILE A 79 -11.05 24.53 -47.55
C ILE A 79 -11.06 23.10 -46.98
N LYS A 80 -12.01 22.25 -47.42
CA LYS A 80 -12.11 20.85 -46.98
C LYS A 80 -10.91 19.99 -47.39
N GLU A 81 -10.15 20.41 -48.40
CA GLU A 81 -8.94 19.70 -48.82
C GLU A 81 -7.72 20.00 -47.93
N ILE A 82 -7.82 20.99 -47.04
CA ILE A 82 -6.74 21.36 -46.12
C ILE A 82 -6.73 20.36 -44.94
N PRO A 83 -5.56 19.81 -44.55
CA PRO A 83 -5.46 19.02 -43.33
C PRO A 83 -5.93 19.80 -42.10
N GLU A 84 -6.63 19.12 -41.21
CA GLU A 84 -6.83 19.58 -39.83
C GLU A 84 -5.47 19.70 -39.14
N GLU A 85 -5.39 20.62 -38.16
CA GLU A 85 -4.16 20.95 -37.45
C GLU A 85 -3.48 19.70 -36.85
N GLU A 86 -4.27 18.81 -36.23
CA GLU A 86 -3.81 17.58 -35.57
C GLU A 86 -3.29 16.51 -36.55
N LYS A 87 -3.68 16.60 -37.84
CA LYS A 87 -3.33 15.63 -38.89
C LYS A 87 -2.33 16.17 -39.89
N LEU A 88 -1.76 17.35 -39.62
CA LEU A 88 -0.84 18.01 -40.54
C LEU A 88 0.38 17.14 -40.83
N ASP A 89 1.02 16.61 -39.79
CA ASP A 89 2.24 15.78 -39.88
C ASP A 89 2.01 14.43 -40.55
N GLU A 90 0.78 13.92 -40.53
CA GLU A 90 0.42 12.67 -41.23
C GLU A 90 0.37 12.89 -42.75
N LYS A 91 -0.16 14.05 -43.17
CA LYS A 91 -0.39 14.37 -44.59
C LYS A 91 0.75 15.13 -45.25
N VAL A 92 1.56 15.87 -44.48
CA VAL A 92 2.65 16.70 -44.99
C VAL A 92 3.98 16.14 -44.51
N LYS A 93 4.77 15.56 -45.43
CA LYS A 93 6.07 14.97 -45.10
C LYS A 93 7.17 16.03 -45.17
N PRO A 94 8.21 15.97 -44.32
CA PRO A 94 9.30 16.96 -44.32
C PRO A 94 9.99 17.19 -45.66
N LYS A 95 10.02 16.17 -46.53
CA LYS A 95 10.57 16.25 -47.88
C LYS A 95 9.79 17.16 -48.84
N ASP A 96 8.51 17.40 -48.54
CA ASP A 96 7.58 18.20 -49.34
C ASP A 96 7.32 19.58 -48.71
N THR A 97 8.17 19.97 -47.75
CA THR A 97 8.11 21.19 -46.95
C THR A 97 9.34 22.05 -47.20
N PHE A 98 9.11 23.28 -47.64
CA PHE A 98 10.14 24.27 -47.97
C PHE A 98 10.08 25.50 -47.04
N GLN A 99 9.57 25.31 -45.83
CA GLN A 99 9.59 26.31 -44.76
C GLN A 99 11.03 26.64 -44.36
N VAL A 100 11.31 27.92 -44.16
CA VAL A 100 12.67 28.45 -43.88
C VAL A 100 12.77 29.14 -42.53
N LEU A 101 11.64 29.28 -41.83
CA LEU A 101 11.50 29.78 -40.47
C LEU A 101 10.56 28.84 -39.71
N ASP A 102 10.54 28.91 -38.37
CA ASP A 102 9.63 28.10 -37.56
C ASP A 102 8.16 28.33 -37.96
N ALA A 103 7.34 27.31 -37.78
CA ALA A 103 5.90 27.41 -37.88
C ALA A 103 5.29 26.50 -36.82
N ASP A 104 4.35 27.03 -36.05
CA ASP A 104 3.46 26.18 -35.27
C ASP A 104 2.46 25.46 -36.20
N SER A 105 1.73 24.50 -35.66
CA SER A 105 0.75 23.69 -36.40
C SER A 105 -0.32 24.55 -37.09
N SER A 106 -0.84 25.59 -36.43
CA SER A 106 -1.81 26.53 -37.01
C SER A 106 -1.24 27.33 -38.19
N GLN A 107 0.02 27.76 -38.11
CA GLN A 107 0.74 28.41 -39.20
C GLN A 107 1.01 27.43 -40.34
N GLY A 108 1.34 26.17 -40.02
CA GLY A 108 1.53 25.10 -40.98
C GLY A 108 0.29 24.83 -41.83
N VAL A 109 -0.90 24.80 -41.21
CA VAL A 109 -2.19 24.69 -41.91
C VAL A 109 -2.39 25.85 -42.89
N ALA A 110 -2.11 27.09 -42.47
CA ALA A 110 -2.19 28.25 -43.35
C ALA A 110 -1.20 28.19 -44.53
N ILE A 111 0.03 27.73 -44.27
CA ILE A 111 1.04 27.55 -45.32
C ILE A 111 0.59 26.49 -46.33
N GLU A 112 0.08 25.35 -45.87
CA GLU A 112 -0.41 24.28 -46.74
C GLU A 112 -1.66 24.70 -47.52
N ALA A 113 -2.56 25.47 -46.90
CA ALA A 113 -3.71 26.08 -47.59
C ALA A 113 -3.27 26.95 -48.77
N ALA A 114 -2.27 27.81 -48.56
CA ALA A 114 -1.69 28.62 -49.62
C ALA A 114 -1.04 27.76 -50.69
N LYS A 115 -0.28 26.72 -50.28
CA LYS A 115 0.40 25.77 -51.17
C LYS A 115 -0.57 25.08 -52.14
N LYS A 116 -1.77 24.74 -51.66
CA LYS A 116 -2.88 24.14 -52.43
C LYS A 116 -3.68 25.15 -53.27
N GLY A 117 -3.39 26.45 -53.16
CA GLY A 117 -4.04 27.50 -53.94
C GLY A 117 -5.37 27.98 -53.36
N VAL A 118 -5.67 27.65 -52.11
CA VAL A 118 -6.85 28.15 -51.40
C VAL A 118 -6.66 29.64 -51.08
N SER A 119 -7.69 30.44 -51.32
CA SER A 119 -7.72 31.85 -50.89
C SER A 119 -8.35 31.96 -49.50
N PHE A 120 -7.65 32.56 -48.53
CA PHE A 120 -8.09 32.65 -47.14
C PHE A 120 -7.60 33.94 -46.47
N VAL A 121 -8.23 34.26 -45.33
CA VAL A 121 -7.82 35.35 -44.44
C VAL A 121 -7.18 34.74 -43.20
N VAL A 122 -5.96 35.18 -42.87
CA VAL A 122 -5.30 34.81 -41.60
C VAL A 122 -5.51 35.94 -40.59
N GLN A 123 -6.21 35.63 -39.50
CA GLN A 123 -6.34 36.52 -38.37
C GLN A 123 -5.45 36.02 -37.23
N GLY A 124 -4.68 36.93 -36.63
CA GLY A 124 -3.85 36.61 -35.47
C GLY A 124 -3.56 37.86 -34.65
N PRO A 125 -3.57 37.78 -33.30
CA PRO A 125 -3.15 38.87 -32.41
C PRO A 125 -1.76 39.45 -32.75
N PRO A 126 -1.43 40.67 -32.27
CA PRO A 126 -0.07 41.18 -32.36
C PRO A 126 0.95 40.19 -31.75
N GLY A 127 2.07 39.95 -32.43
CA GLY A 127 3.11 39.04 -31.93
C GLY A 127 3.00 37.56 -32.35
N THR A 128 1.89 37.12 -32.96
CA THR A 128 1.68 35.70 -33.34
C THR A 128 2.37 35.26 -34.63
N GLY A 129 3.53 35.82 -34.96
CA GLY A 129 4.31 35.31 -36.09
C GLY A 129 3.75 35.55 -37.51
N LYS A 130 2.71 36.37 -37.72
CA LYS A 130 2.13 36.60 -39.08
C LYS A 130 3.16 36.87 -40.19
N SER A 131 4.14 37.73 -39.93
CA SER A 131 5.21 38.03 -40.89
C SER A 131 6.11 36.83 -41.18
N GLN A 132 6.30 35.94 -40.21
CA GLN A 132 7.02 34.68 -40.35
C GLN A 132 6.24 33.68 -41.21
N THR A 133 4.93 33.56 -40.98
CA THR A 133 4.04 32.77 -41.83
C THR A 133 4.07 33.27 -43.28
N ILE A 134 4.03 34.59 -43.52
CA ILE A 134 4.15 35.18 -44.87
C ILE A 134 5.47 34.77 -45.55
N VAL A 135 6.59 34.82 -44.83
CA VAL A 135 7.90 34.44 -45.38
C VAL A 135 7.92 32.96 -45.77
N ASN A 136 7.37 32.08 -44.93
CA ASN A 136 7.26 30.65 -45.24
C ASN A 136 6.34 30.40 -46.46
N VAL A 137 5.20 31.08 -46.58
CA VAL A 137 4.34 31.00 -47.77
C VAL A 137 5.09 31.44 -49.03
N ILE A 138 5.88 32.53 -48.96
CA ILE A 138 6.71 32.98 -50.07
C ILE A 138 7.75 31.90 -50.43
N ALA A 139 8.42 31.31 -49.43
CA ALA A 139 9.42 30.27 -49.64
C ALA A 139 8.83 29.03 -50.35
N GLU A 140 7.65 28.57 -49.92
CA GLU A 140 6.91 27.47 -50.56
C GLU A 140 6.55 27.79 -52.02
N PHE A 141 6.04 28.99 -52.29
CA PHE A 141 5.74 29.41 -53.66
C PHE A 141 6.98 29.55 -54.55
N LEU A 142 8.11 29.99 -53.99
CA LEU A 142 9.38 30.01 -54.71
C LEU A 142 9.86 28.59 -55.04
N ALA A 143 9.70 27.62 -54.12
CA ALA A 143 9.98 26.21 -54.38
C ALA A 143 9.11 25.65 -55.52
N GLN A 144 7.82 26.02 -55.53
CA GLN A 144 6.88 25.72 -56.62
C GLN A 144 7.10 26.55 -57.89
N ARG A 145 8.12 27.42 -57.89
CA ARG A 145 8.51 28.26 -59.04
C ARG A 145 7.43 29.26 -59.47
N LYS A 146 6.60 29.68 -58.53
CA LYS A 146 5.59 30.74 -58.70
C LYS A 146 6.22 32.11 -58.49
N ARG A 147 5.55 33.15 -59.02
CA ARG A 147 5.87 34.55 -58.74
C ARG A 147 4.93 35.05 -57.65
N VAL A 148 5.45 35.79 -56.68
CA VAL A 148 4.66 36.30 -55.56
C VAL A 148 4.71 37.82 -55.56
N LEU A 149 3.53 38.45 -55.56
CA LEU A 149 3.39 39.89 -55.34
C LEU A 149 2.89 40.12 -53.91
N PHE A 150 3.76 40.64 -53.05
CA PHE A 150 3.41 40.99 -51.67
C PHE A 150 3.06 42.48 -51.59
N VAL A 151 1.85 42.80 -51.13
CA VAL A 151 1.33 44.16 -51.03
C VAL A 151 0.92 44.44 -49.58
N SER A 152 1.22 45.65 -49.09
CA SER A 152 0.82 46.12 -47.76
C SER A 152 0.56 47.63 -47.79
N GLN A 153 -0.40 48.07 -46.97
CA GLN A 153 -0.66 49.50 -46.75
C GLN A 153 0.49 50.20 -46.00
N LYS A 154 1.17 49.49 -45.08
CA LYS A 154 2.23 50.03 -44.23
C LYS A 154 3.61 49.57 -44.71
N MET A 155 4.53 50.52 -44.91
CA MET A 155 5.93 50.24 -45.29
C MET A 155 6.64 49.33 -44.29
N ALA A 156 6.40 49.51 -42.99
CA ALA A 156 7.01 48.69 -41.94
C ALA A 156 6.76 47.17 -42.15
N ALA A 157 5.58 46.78 -42.64
CA ALA A 157 5.31 45.36 -42.90
C ALA A 157 6.11 44.82 -44.09
N LEU A 158 6.34 45.63 -45.13
CA LEU A 158 7.19 45.27 -46.26
C LEU A 158 8.64 45.11 -45.81
N GLU A 159 9.16 46.05 -45.01
CA GLU A 159 10.52 46.03 -44.48
C GLU A 159 10.77 44.81 -43.57
N VAL A 160 9.82 44.46 -42.69
CA VAL A 160 9.93 43.29 -41.80
C VAL A 160 10.01 41.98 -42.60
N VAL A 161 9.12 41.80 -43.58
CA VAL A 161 9.11 40.58 -44.42
C VAL A 161 10.38 40.52 -45.26
N LYS A 162 10.81 41.65 -45.84
CA LYS A 162 12.04 41.74 -46.63
C LYS A 162 13.28 41.41 -45.80
N LYS A 163 13.42 41.98 -44.60
CA LYS A 163 14.52 41.68 -43.67
C LYS A 163 14.60 40.20 -43.36
N ARG A 164 13.48 39.55 -43.06
CA ARG A 164 13.42 38.10 -42.81
C ARG A 164 13.81 37.28 -44.04
N LEU A 165 13.36 37.67 -45.23
CA LEU A 165 13.79 37.05 -46.49
C LEU A 165 15.30 37.20 -46.70
N ASP A 166 15.89 38.35 -46.35
CA ASP A 166 17.34 38.56 -46.42
C ASP A 166 18.11 37.69 -45.41
N GLU A 167 17.63 37.57 -44.17
CA GLU A 167 18.19 36.70 -43.13
C GLU A 167 18.23 35.22 -43.57
N VAL A 168 17.15 34.74 -44.21
CA VAL A 168 17.11 33.39 -44.79
C VAL A 168 17.73 33.31 -46.19
N GLY A 169 18.35 34.38 -46.70
CA GLY A 169 19.07 34.40 -47.99
C GLY A 169 18.19 34.33 -49.24
N LEU A 170 16.87 34.44 -49.11
CA LEU A 170 15.92 34.49 -50.22
C LEU A 170 15.66 35.91 -50.72
N GLY A 171 16.05 36.93 -49.96
CA GLY A 171 15.78 38.32 -50.31
C GLY A 171 16.49 38.80 -51.58
N HIS A 172 17.51 38.08 -52.05
CA HIS A 172 18.13 38.29 -53.36
C HIS A 172 17.20 38.02 -54.55
N TYR A 173 16.14 37.23 -54.34
CA TYR A 173 15.11 36.94 -55.33
C TYR A 173 13.88 37.87 -55.19
N CYS A 174 13.98 38.90 -54.34
CA CYS A 174 12.93 39.90 -54.14
C CYS A 174 13.27 41.19 -54.89
N LEU A 175 12.29 41.73 -55.62
CA LEU A 175 12.37 43.04 -56.26
C LEU A 175 11.50 44.05 -55.49
N GLU A 176 12.14 45.06 -54.91
CA GLU A 176 11.45 46.13 -54.18
C GLU A 176 10.99 47.24 -55.14
N LEU A 177 9.68 47.46 -55.21
CA LEU A 177 9.06 48.51 -56.04
C LEU A 177 8.40 49.56 -55.14
N HIS A 178 9.19 50.44 -54.50
CA HIS A 178 8.66 51.52 -53.65
C HIS A 178 8.55 52.85 -54.42
N SER A 179 7.34 53.39 -54.53
CA SER A 179 6.99 54.54 -55.39
C SER A 179 7.68 55.88 -55.05
N HIS A 180 8.28 56.03 -53.86
CA HIS A 180 8.90 57.29 -53.43
C HIS A 180 10.43 57.35 -53.54
N LYS A 181 11.12 56.22 -53.71
CA LYS A 181 12.60 56.15 -53.73
C LYS A 181 13.17 55.21 -54.82
N ALA A 182 12.33 54.58 -55.64
CA ALA A 182 12.78 53.71 -56.72
C ALA A 182 13.34 54.53 -57.90
N ASN A 183 14.60 54.94 -57.78
CA ASN A 183 15.37 55.45 -58.91
C ASN A 183 15.53 54.30 -59.93
N LYS A 184 15.18 54.54 -61.21
CA LYS A 184 15.35 53.56 -62.31
C LYS A 184 16.76 52.93 -62.29
N LYS A 185 17.80 53.71 -61.97
CA LYS A 185 19.17 53.23 -61.80
C LYS A 185 19.32 52.19 -60.69
N ARG A 186 18.66 52.37 -59.54
CA ARG A 186 18.71 51.44 -58.40
C ARG A 186 18.05 50.11 -58.74
N VAL A 187 16.91 50.14 -59.43
CA VAL A 187 16.21 48.93 -59.89
C VAL A 187 17.07 48.15 -60.88
N LEU A 188 17.63 48.83 -61.89
CA LEU A 188 18.54 48.21 -62.86
C LEU A 188 19.81 47.66 -62.20
N HIS A 189 20.40 48.37 -61.23
CA HIS A 189 21.57 47.90 -60.50
C HIS A 189 21.26 46.67 -59.63
N GLN A 190 20.09 46.62 -58.98
CA GLN A 190 19.63 45.43 -58.25
C GLN A 190 19.47 44.23 -59.20
N LEU A 191 18.81 44.41 -60.34
CA LEU A 191 18.67 43.37 -61.36
C LEU A 191 20.03 42.89 -61.89
N GLY A 192 20.91 43.81 -62.28
CA GLY A 192 22.24 43.49 -62.80
C GLY A 192 23.12 42.73 -61.80
N ASN A 193 23.15 43.20 -60.54
CA ASN A 193 23.89 42.52 -59.47
C ASN A 193 23.37 41.10 -59.23
N GLN A 194 22.04 40.93 -59.25
CA GLN A 194 21.47 39.62 -59.07
C GLN A 194 21.71 38.71 -60.26
N LEU A 195 21.70 39.20 -61.50
CA LEU A 195 22.03 38.41 -62.69
C LEU A 195 23.49 37.91 -62.71
N ASN A 196 24.43 38.70 -62.15
CA ASN A 196 25.85 38.34 -62.14
C ASN A 196 26.26 37.37 -61.02
N LYS A 197 25.59 37.38 -59.86
CA LYS A 197 25.96 36.53 -58.70
C LYS A 197 25.43 35.08 -58.82
N ARG A 198 26.29 34.07 -58.90
CA ARG A 198 25.86 32.65 -58.91
C ARG A 198 26.09 31.99 -57.56
N TYR A 199 25.11 31.26 -57.06
CA TYR A 199 25.24 30.51 -55.81
C TYR A 199 25.46 29.01 -56.11
N LYS A 200 26.56 28.45 -55.61
CA LYS A 200 26.80 27.00 -55.65
C LYS A 200 26.32 26.37 -54.35
N VAL A 201 25.36 25.44 -54.46
CA VAL A 201 24.85 24.67 -53.33
C VAL A 201 25.44 23.27 -53.39
N LYS A 202 26.15 22.85 -52.34
CA LYS A 202 26.58 21.46 -52.16
C LYS A 202 25.43 20.65 -51.58
N GLU A 203 25.14 19.50 -52.19
CA GLU A 203 24.16 18.53 -51.72
C GLU A 203 24.87 17.39 -51.02
N GLU A 204 24.79 17.40 -49.70
CA GLU A 204 25.28 16.27 -48.89
C GLU A 204 24.15 15.90 -47.93
N LEU A 205 23.63 14.67 -48.09
CA LEU A 205 22.78 13.97 -47.13
C LEU A 205 21.41 14.62 -46.82
N PHE A 206 20.83 15.42 -47.73
CA PHE A 206 19.53 16.05 -47.49
C PHE A 206 18.42 15.02 -47.28
N ASP A 207 18.30 14.05 -48.18
CA ASP A 207 17.23 13.04 -48.14
C ASP A 207 17.32 12.18 -46.88
N GLU A 208 18.53 11.85 -46.41
CA GLU A 208 18.72 11.09 -45.18
C GLU A 208 18.26 11.88 -43.94
N ILE A 209 18.62 13.16 -43.84
CA ILE A 209 18.20 14.02 -42.72
C ILE A 209 16.68 14.17 -42.71
N LEU A 210 16.06 14.42 -43.88
CA LEU A 210 14.61 14.59 -44.01
C LEU A 210 13.85 13.29 -43.69
N HIS A 211 14.42 12.14 -44.08
CA HIS A 211 13.89 10.82 -43.73
C HIS A 211 13.97 10.57 -42.22
N GLN A 212 15.12 10.86 -41.59
CA GLN A 212 15.28 10.77 -40.13
C GLN A 212 14.29 11.68 -39.39
N LEU A 213 14.06 12.90 -39.89
CA LEU A 213 13.08 13.82 -39.31
C LEU A 213 11.67 13.24 -39.37
N GLY A 214 11.27 12.69 -40.53
CA GLY A 214 9.96 12.03 -40.69
C GLY A 214 9.75 10.89 -39.69
N ILE A 215 10.75 10.02 -39.50
CA ILE A 215 10.70 8.96 -38.50
C ILE A 215 10.51 9.53 -37.09
N LYS A 216 11.24 10.59 -36.73
CA LYS A 216 11.15 11.18 -35.37
C LYS A 216 9.79 11.85 -35.11
N ILE A 217 9.20 12.48 -36.12
CA ILE A 217 7.83 13.02 -36.03
C ILE A 217 6.83 11.88 -35.78
N GLU A 218 6.92 10.78 -36.54
CA GLU A 218 6.04 9.62 -36.38
C GLU A 218 6.17 8.97 -34.99
N GLU A 219 7.40 8.86 -34.46
CA GLU A 219 7.63 8.36 -33.10
C GLU A 219 7.02 9.27 -32.02
N LEU A 220 7.13 10.59 -32.15
CA LEU A 220 6.56 11.56 -31.21
C LEU A 220 5.03 11.57 -31.27
N ASN A 221 4.44 11.54 -32.46
CA ASN A 221 2.98 11.48 -32.64
C ASN A 221 2.41 10.17 -32.09
N LYS A 222 3.08 9.04 -32.33
CA LYS A 222 2.70 7.75 -31.75
C LYS A 222 2.70 7.80 -30.21
N PHE A 223 3.70 8.42 -29.60
CA PHE A 223 3.74 8.58 -28.14
C PHE A 223 2.55 9.41 -27.63
N GLY A 224 2.25 10.54 -28.26
CA GLY A 224 1.10 11.37 -27.90
C GLY A 224 -0.22 10.61 -28.00
N GLN A 225 -0.40 9.84 -29.09
CA GLN A 225 -1.58 8.99 -29.30
C GLN A 225 -1.69 7.91 -28.23
N GLU A 226 -0.60 7.19 -27.91
CA GLU A 226 -0.58 6.14 -26.87
C GLU A 226 -0.93 6.67 -25.47
N LEU A 227 -0.60 7.93 -25.18
CA LEU A 227 -0.84 8.57 -23.89
C LEU A 227 -2.30 9.02 -23.72
N LEU A 228 -2.94 9.42 -24.83
CA LEU A 228 -4.34 9.85 -24.89
C LEU A 228 -5.32 8.72 -25.24
N GLU A 229 -4.83 7.56 -25.65
CA GLU A 229 -5.64 6.41 -26.01
C GLU A 229 -6.48 5.92 -24.81
N PRO A 230 -7.83 5.92 -24.90
CA PRO A 230 -8.68 5.39 -23.84
C PRO A 230 -8.54 3.86 -23.74
N ARG A 231 -8.23 3.34 -22.54
CA ARG A 231 -8.03 1.91 -22.32
C ARG A 231 -8.98 1.29 -21.29
N GLY A 232 -9.19 -0.02 -21.45
CA GLY A 232 -10.09 -0.81 -20.60
C GLY A 232 -11.57 -0.47 -20.78
N ILE A 233 -12.43 -1.08 -19.96
CA ILE A 233 -13.87 -0.82 -20.01
C ILE A 233 -14.23 0.57 -19.47
N VAL A 234 -13.43 1.09 -18.54
CA VAL A 234 -13.60 2.45 -17.98
C VAL A 234 -13.31 3.53 -19.03
N LYS A 235 -12.57 3.20 -20.10
CA LYS A 235 -12.15 4.10 -21.19
C LYS A 235 -11.42 5.33 -20.66
N LYS A 236 -10.40 5.13 -19.82
CA LYS A 236 -9.51 6.20 -19.35
C LYS A 236 -8.15 6.10 -20.02
N SER A 237 -7.62 7.26 -20.41
CA SER A 237 -6.27 7.41 -20.94
C SER A 237 -5.23 7.46 -19.82
N LEU A 238 -3.94 7.24 -20.16
CA LEU A 238 -2.87 7.39 -19.18
C LEU A 238 -2.85 8.81 -18.59
N TYR A 239 -3.07 9.81 -19.45
CA TYR A 239 -3.13 11.22 -19.06
C TYR A 239 -4.17 11.48 -17.97
N GLU A 240 -5.39 10.98 -18.16
CA GLU A 240 -6.48 11.13 -17.20
C GLU A 240 -6.19 10.39 -15.88
N ILE A 241 -5.64 9.16 -15.95
CA ILE A 241 -5.29 8.38 -14.77
C ILE A 241 -4.25 9.11 -13.92
N VAL A 242 -3.17 9.61 -14.55
CA VAL A 242 -2.11 10.35 -13.83
C VAL A 242 -2.65 11.66 -13.27
N GLY A 243 -3.51 12.37 -14.02
CA GLY A 243 -4.15 13.61 -13.56
C GLY A 243 -5.04 13.38 -12.33
N GLU A 244 -5.87 12.34 -12.36
CA GLU A 244 -6.72 11.98 -11.22
C GLU A 244 -5.90 11.51 -10.01
N LEU A 245 -4.85 10.70 -10.22
CA LEU A 245 -3.94 10.29 -9.15
C LEU A 245 -3.23 11.47 -8.48
N SER A 246 -2.85 12.49 -9.26
CA SER A 246 -2.24 13.71 -8.73
C SER A 246 -3.20 14.46 -7.79
N ASN A 247 -4.51 14.47 -8.09
CA ASN A 247 -5.53 15.04 -7.19
C ASN A 247 -5.69 14.25 -5.88
N LEU A 248 -5.26 12.99 -5.84
CA LEU A 248 -5.35 12.08 -4.70
C LEU A 248 -4.03 11.92 -3.95
N GLU A 249 -3.04 12.78 -4.19
CA GLU A 249 -1.71 12.69 -3.57
C GLU A 249 -1.76 12.67 -2.04
N LYS A 250 -2.61 13.52 -1.44
CA LYS A 250 -2.79 13.64 0.02
C LYS A 250 -3.52 12.45 0.66
N VAL A 251 -4.14 11.58 -0.14
CA VAL A 251 -4.92 10.43 0.35
C VAL A 251 -3.95 9.30 0.71
N PRO A 252 -4.12 8.62 1.86
CA PRO A 252 -3.23 7.53 2.26
C PRO A 252 -3.22 6.37 1.27
N ASP A 253 -2.08 5.67 1.21
CA ASP A 253 -1.90 4.50 0.35
C ASP A 253 -2.26 3.20 1.08
N VAL A 254 -3.13 2.42 0.45
CA VAL A 254 -3.54 1.10 0.92
C VAL A 254 -3.04 0.08 -0.09
N GLU A 255 -2.14 -0.79 0.35
CA GLU A 255 -1.63 -1.88 -0.48
C GLU A 255 -2.70 -2.96 -0.58
N CYS A 256 -3.23 -3.16 -1.79
CA CYS A 256 -4.17 -4.23 -2.11
C CYS A 256 -4.02 -4.63 -3.58
N GLU A 257 -3.83 -5.91 -3.88
CA GLU A 257 -3.69 -6.38 -5.24
C GLU A 257 -5.06 -6.50 -5.92
N LEU A 258 -5.24 -5.77 -7.02
CA LEU A 258 -6.44 -5.85 -7.84
C LEU A 258 -6.12 -6.61 -9.12
N ASN A 259 -6.79 -7.75 -9.30
CA ASN A 259 -6.65 -8.55 -10.52
C ASN A 259 -7.45 -7.95 -11.68
N ASP A 260 -6.82 -7.85 -12.84
CA ASP A 260 -7.42 -7.38 -14.10
C ASP A 260 -8.24 -6.07 -14.01
N PRO A 261 -7.65 -4.94 -13.58
CA PRO A 261 -8.36 -3.66 -13.44
C PRO A 261 -9.01 -3.17 -14.73
N LEU A 262 -8.50 -3.57 -15.90
CA LEU A 262 -9.02 -3.20 -17.21
C LEU A 262 -10.39 -3.82 -17.55
N LYS A 263 -10.79 -4.92 -16.89
CA LYS A 263 -12.07 -5.62 -17.12
C LYS A 263 -13.21 -5.12 -16.22
N ILE A 264 -12.92 -4.17 -15.32
CA ILE A 264 -13.90 -3.69 -14.35
C ILE A 264 -14.78 -2.62 -15.00
N THR A 265 -16.10 -2.81 -14.91
CA THR A 265 -17.10 -1.89 -15.46
C THR A 265 -17.29 -0.67 -14.56
N LYS A 266 -17.78 0.43 -15.12
CA LYS A 266 -18.13 1.63 -14.33
C LYS A 266 -19.20 1.32 -13.28
N ASP A 267 -20.19 0.49 -13.61
CA ASP A 267 -21.26 0.10 -12.69
C ASP A 267 -20.72 -0.65 -11.48
N LYS A 268 -19.71 -1.53 -11.68
CA LYS A 268 -19.08 -2.25 -10.59
C LYS A 268 -18.30 -1.32 -9.65
N ILE A 269 -17.65 -0.29 -10.20
CA ILE A 269 -16.96 0.74 -9.40
C ILE A 269 -17.98 1.50 -8.55
N VAL A 270 -19.10 1.93 -9.13
CA VAL A 270 -20.17 2.64 -8.41
C VAL A 270 -20.78 1.75 -7.32
N GLN A 271 -20.99 0.46 -7.61
CA GLN A 271 -21.46 -0.50 -6.61
C GLN A 271 -20.48 -0.58 -5.43
N TRP A 272 -19.20 -0.75 -5.72
CA TRP A 272 -18.14 -0.83 -4.71
C TRP A 272 -18.01 0.45 -3.89
N GLU A 273 -18.10 1.62 -4.52
CA GLU A 273 -18.13 2.92 -3.81
C GLU A 273 -19.35 3.05 -2.90
N THR A 274 -20.51 2.50 -3.31
CA THR A 274 -21.73 2.48 -2.50
C THR A 274 -21.57 1.56 -1.28
N GLU A 275 -21.01 0.36 -1.47
CA GLU A 275 -20.71 -0.59 -0.40
C GLU A 275 -19.67 -0.03 0.59
N LEU A 276 -18.64 0.68 0.10
CA LEU A 276 -17.70 1.38 0.98
C LEU A 276 -18.35 2.58 1.66
N GLY A 277 -19.31 3.24 1.00
CA GLY A 277 -20.08 4.35 1.54
C GLY A 277 -20.94 3.95 2.73
N THR A 278 -21.56 2.76 2.74
CA THR A 278 -22.29 2.26 3.91
C THR A 278 -21.35 2.03 5.09
N ILE A 279 -20.16 1.46 4.85
CA ILE A 279 -19.13 1.26 5.89
C ILE A 279 -18.62 2.61 6.41
N GLN A 280 -18.45 3.61 5.54
CA GLN A 280 -17.99 4.94 5.91
C GLN A 280 -18.95 5.67 6.88
N GLN A 281 -20.22 5.28 6.97
CA GLN A 281 -21.17 5.84 7.93
C GLN A 281 -20.80 5.50 9.38
N TYR A 282 -20.14 4.36 9.61
CA TYR A 282 -19.66 3.88 10.90
C TYR A 282 -18.31 4.53 11.28
N LYS A 283 -18.25 5.86 11.27
CA LYS A 283 -17.00 6.63 11.50
C LYS A 283 -16.36 6.31 12.85
N LYS A 284 -17.16 6.10 13.90
CA LYS A 284 -16.68 5.84 15.26
C LYS A 284 -16.01 4.47 15.35
N GLU A 285 -16.57 3.48 14.67
CA GLU A 285 -16.10 2.11 14.60
C GLU A 285 -14.81 2.04 13.78
N ILE A 286 -14.72 2.78 12.67
CA ILE A 286 -13.49 2.90 11.85
C ILE A 286 -12.33 3.46 12.68
N ILE A 287 -12.55 4.59 13.38
CA ILE A 287 -11.50 5.25 14.18
C ILE A 287 -11.02 4.35 15.33
N ASN A 288 -11.94 3.61 15.95
CA ASN A 288 -11.63 2.77 17.10
C ASN A 288 -11.36 1.30 16.72
N TYR A 289 -11.25 0.98 15.43
CA TYR A 289 -11.22 -0.42 14.95
C TYR A 289 -10.19 -1.29 15.68
N ASN A 290 -8.96 -0.81 15.83
CA ASN A 290 -7.90 -1.56 16.49
C ASN A 290 -8.08 -1.69 18.01
N ASN A 291 -8.81 -0.76 18.63
CA ASN A 291 -8.97 -0.66 20.09
C ASN A 291 -10.39 -1.02 20.55
N HIS A 292 -11.26 -1.48 19.65
CA HIS A 292 -12.66 -1.75 19.98
C HIS A 292 -12.73 -2.95 20.95
N PRO A 293 -13.40 -2.84 22.12
CA PRO A 293 -13.45 -3.91 23.13
C PRO A 293 -14.00 -5.23 22.58
N TRP A 294 -14.95 -5.14 21.66
CA TRP A 294 -15.62 -6.27 21.00
C TRP A 294 -14.94 -6.71 19.69
N ARG A 295 -13.69 -6.33 19.44
CA ARG A 295 -13.04 -6.54 18.13
C ARG A 295 -13.05 -7.99 17.65
N HIS A 296 -12.82 -8.93 18.57
CA HIS A 296 -12.66 -10.36 18.29
C HIS A 296 -13.91 -11.18 18.63
N THR A 297 -15.09 -10.55 18.60
CA THR A 297 -16.34 -11.27 18.83
C THR A 297 -16.64 -12.24 17.70
N ALA A 298 -17.03 -13.46 18.05
CA ALA A 298 -17.62 -14.42 17.14
C ALA A 298 -19.14 -14.19 16.92
N ILE A 299 -19.72 -13.19 17.56
CA ILE A 299 -21.16 -12.87 17.45
C ILE A 299 -21.44 -12.25 16.08
N SER A 300 -22.14 -13.00 15.22
CA SER A 300 -22.61 -12.52 13.92
C SER A 300 -24.01 -11.89 13.95
N SER A 301 -24.81 -12.18 14.99
CA SER A 301 -26.16 -11.63 15.16
C SER A 301 -26.52 -11.48 16.63
N LEU A 302 -27.03 -10.30 17.00
CA LEU A 302 -27.45 -10.00 18.37
C LEU A 302 -28.98 -10.11 18.49
N THR A 303 -29.47 -11.30 18.85
CA THR A 303 -30.88 -11.49 19.17
C THR A 303 -31.24 -10.83 20.51
N LEU A 304 -32.52 -10.49 20.71
CA LEU A 304 -33.01 -9.89 21.97
C LEU A 304 -32.67 -10.76 23.19
N SER A 305 -32.81 -12.09 23.06
CA SER A 305 -32.50 -13.04 24.12
C SER A 305 -30.99 -13.09 24.44
N LEU A 306 -30.13 -13.03 23.42
CA LEU A 306 -28.68 -12.96 23.63
C LEU A 306 -28.27 -11.64 24.27
N ARG A 307 -28.87 -10.52 23.84
CA ARG A 307 -28.61 -9.19 24.40
C ARG A 307 -28.96 -9.12 25.88
N GLU A 308 -30.11 -9.64 26.27
CA GLU A 308 -30.50 -9.68 27.69
C GLU A 308 -29.59 -10.58 28.52
N LYS A 309 -29.19 -11.74 27.99
CA LYS A 309 -28.24 -12.63 28.65
C LYS A 309 -26.88 -11.97 28.85
N LEU A 310 -26.27 -11.44 27.79
CA LEU A 310 -24.97 -10.77 27.87
C LEU A 310 -24.98 -9.57 28.81
N LYS A 311 -26.06 -8.76 28.78
CA LYS A 311 -26.21 -7.63 29.70
C LYS A 311 -26.23 -8.10 31.15
N LYS A 312 -27.02 -9.13 31.47
CA LYS A 312 -27.10 -9.69 32.84
C LYS A 312 -25.75 -10.26 33.30
N ILE A 313 -25.00 -10.92 32.40
CA ILE A 313 -23.69 -11.49 32.72
C ILE A 313 -22.67 -10.37 32.96
N LEU A 314 -22.60 -9.37 32.07
CA LEU A 314 -21.70 -8.22 32.22
C LEU A 314 -22.02 -7.41 33.49
N GLU A 315 -23.30 -7.14 33.77
CA GLU A 315 -23.70 -6.44 35.01
C GLU A 315 -23.26 -7.21 36.26
N LYS A 316 -23.46 -8.54 36.30
CA LYS A 316 -23.03 -9.39 37.42
C LYS A 316 -21.52 -9.38 37.60
N ILE A 317 -20.76 -9.62 36.53
CA ILE A 317 -19.30 -9.64 36.57
C ILE A 317 -18.72 -8.27 36.96
N THR A 318 -19.35 -7.17 36.53
CA THR A 318 -18.88 -5.80 36.80
C THR A 318 -19.22 -5.34 38.22
N LEU A 319 -20.16 -6.01 38.91
CA LEU A 319 -20.47 -5.76 40.33
C LEU A 319 -19.55 -6.53 41.31
N SER A 320 -19.00 -7.69 40.90
CA SER A 320 -18.04 -8.51 41.66
C SER A 320 -16.52 -8.13 41.65
N PRO A 321 -16.00 -7.11 40.92
CA PRO A 321 -14.55 -6.83 40.88
C PRO A 321 -13.98 -6.40 42.23
N SER A 322 -14.75 -5.66 43.03
CA SER A 322 -14.32 -5.19 44.34
C SER A 322 -14.09 -6.35 45.31
N GLN A 323 -14.96 -7.36 45.28
CA GLN A 323 -14.84 -8.55 46.13
C GLN A 323 -13.66 -9.43 45.71
N LEU A 324 -13.44 -9.60 44.40
CA LEU A 324 -12.29 -10.37 43.91
C LEU A 324 -10.95 -9.65 44.17
N GLN A 325 -10.89 -8.33 43.96
CA GLN A 325 -9.70 -7.53 44.27
C GLN A 325 -9.41 -7.50 45.78
N GLN A 326 -10.46 -7.42 46.61
CA GLN A 326 -10.34 -7.54 48.06
C GLN A 326 -9.83 -8.93 48.44
N LEU A 327 -10.39 -10.01 47.88
CA LEU A 327 -9.91 -11.37 48.12
C LEU A 327 -8.43 -11.54 47.77
N ILE A 328 -7.97 -11.00 46.64
CA ILE A 328 -6.56 -11.02 46.23
C ILE A 328 -5.69 -10.23 47.21
N THR A 329 -6.16 -9.06 47.65
CA THR A 329 -5.45 -8.19 48.60
C THR A 329 -5.34 -8.83 49.98
N ASP A 330 -6.42 -9.43 50.46
CA ASP A 330 -6.49 -10.11 51.76
C ASP A 330 -5.64 -11.38 51.72
N THR A 331 -5.69 -12.15 50.62
CA THR A 331 -4.80 -13.31 50.40
C THR A 331 -3.32 -12.88 50.44
N LYS A 332 -3.01 -11.73 49.84
CA LYS A 332 -1.66 -11.16 49.86
C LYS A 332 -1.23 -10.72 51.26
N LYS A 333 -2.10 -10.09 52.04
CA LYS A 333 -1.78 -9.63 53.39
C LYS A 333 -1.62 -10.79 54.37
N GLU A 334 -2.47 -11.79 54.26
CA GLU A 334 -2.63 -12.83 55.27
C GLU A 334 -1.75 -14.05 55.03
N PHE A 335 -1.45 -14.35 53.75
CA PHE A 335 -0.68 -15.52 53.34
C PHE A 335 0.57 -15.17 52.50
N GLU A 336 0.82 -13.89 52.20
CA GLU A 336 1.91 -13.39 51.33
C GLU A 336 1.90 -13.99 49.90
N LEU A 337 0.79 -14.58 49.48
CA LEU A 337 0.61 -15.10 48.13
C LEU A 337 0.18 -13.99 47.17
N HIS A 338 0.64 -14.04 45.92
CA HIS A 338 0.29 -13.03 44.90
C HIS A 338 -0.45 -13.67 43.73
N PRO A 339 -1.76 -14.01 43.88
CA PRO A 339 -2.55 -14.55 42.80
C PRO A 339 -2.94 -13.44 41.81
N GLY A 340 -2.01 -13.07 40.93
CA GLY A 340 -2.20 -12.00 39.94
C GLY A 340 -2.86 -12.43 38.62
N SER A 341 -3.02 -13.73 38.38
CA SER A 341 -3.60 -14.32 37.15
C SER A 341 -4.61 -15.42 37.49
N ILE A 342 -5.44 -15.83 36.53
CA ILE A 342 -6.39 -16.95 36.69
C ILE A 342 -5.65 -18.24 37.07
N ASN A 343 -4.53 -18.55 36.42
CA ASN A 343 -3.69 -19.70 36.78
C ASN A 343 -3.19 -19.61 38.22
N ALA A 344 -2.89 -18.41 38.71
CA ALA A 344 -2.44 -18.23 40.08
C ALA A 344 -3.61 -18.35 41.08
N LEU A 345 -4.81 -17.85 40.74
CA LEU A 345 -6.02 -18.08 41.53
C LEU A 345 -6.42 -19.56 41.59
N ASP A 346 -6.38 -20.27 40.47
CA ASP A 346 -6.63 -21.72 40.41
C ASP A 346 -5.63 -22.49 41.28
N ARG A 347 -4.34 -22.14 41.24
CA ARG A 347 -3.33 -22.75 42.11
C ARG A 347 -3.57 -22.43 43.58
N THR A 348 -3.86 -21.19 43.94
CA THR A 348 -4.16 -20.80 45.33
C THR A 348 -5.39 -21.51 45.87
N HIS A 349 -6.45 -21.63 45.05
CA HIS A 349 -7.64 -22.40 45.41
C HIS A 349 -7.33 -23.88 45.62
N GLN A 350 -6.56 -24.50 44.72
CA GLN A 350 -6.11 -25.90 44.88
C GLN A 350 -5.24 -26.09 46.13
N LEU A 351 -4.38 -25.12 46.45
CA LEU A 351 -3.59 -25.12 47.68
C LEU A 351 -4.49 -25.12 48.92
N PHE A 352 -5.43 -24.19 49.00
CA PHE A 352 -6.37 -24.11 50.12
C PHE A 352 -7.26 -25.36 50.22
N HIS A 353 -7.73 -25.89 49.09
CA HIS A 353 -8.50 -27.14 49.07
C HIS A 353 -7.71 -28.31 49.66
N LYS A 354 -6.46 -28.49 49.23
CA LYS A 354 -5.58 -29.56 49.75
C LYS A 354 -5.24 -29.39 51.23
N ILE A 355 -5.05 -28.15 51.68
CA ILE A 355 -4.74 -27.86 53.09
C ILE A 355 -5.95 -28.14 53.99
N VAL A 356 -7.15 -27.79 53.56
CA VAL A 356 -8.35 -27.91 54.41
C VAL A 356 -8.98 -29.31 54.35
N LYS A 357 -9.03 -29.93 53.17
CA LYS A 357 -9.80 -31.18 52.97
C LYS A 357 -8.95 -32.45 52.86
N GLU A 358 -7.68 -32.32 52.48
CA GLU A 358 -6.79 -33.46 52.20
C GLU A 358 -5.62 -33.55 53.19
N LYS A 359 -5.60 -32.74 54.25
CA LYS A 359 -4.57 -32.81 55.30
C LYS A 359 -4.72 -34.14 56.07
N PRO A 360 -3.69 -35.00 56.11
CA PRO A 360 -3.74 -36.21 56.92
C PRO A 360 -3.86 -35.86 58.41
N ASN A 361 -4.72 -36.56 59.14
CA ASN A 361 -4.92 -36.35 60.59
C ASN A 361 -3.72 -36.87 61.39
N ASP A 362 -3.46 -36.22 62.54
CA ASP A 362 -2.56 -36.66 63.61
C ASP A 362 -1.03 -36.64 63.39
N LEU A 363 -0.40 -35.54 62.93
CA LEU A 363 1.06 -35.38 63.11
C LEU A 363 1.58 -33.93 63.26
N ASN A 364 2.51 -33.76 64.20
CA ASN A 364 3.31 -32.54 64.41
C ASN A 364 4.23 -32.29 63.21
N LEU A 365 3.79 -31.45 62.28
CA LEU A 365 4.58 -30.98 61.13
C LEU A 365 5.69 -30.02 61.59
N GLU A 366 6.93 -30.27 61.20
CA GLU A 366 8.05 -29.34 61.45
C GLU A 366 8.29 -28.40 60.26
N LYS A 367 8.79 -27.19 60.53
CA LYS A 367 9.02 -26.13 59.53
C LYS A 367 9.93 -26.58 58.37
N ASP A 368 10.84 -27.51 58.62
CA ASP A 368 11.80 -28.02 57.64
C ASP A 368 11.15 -28.82 56.50
N TRP A 369 9.90 -29.28 56.66
CA TRP A 369 9.13 -29.95 55.59
C TRP A 369 8.87 -29.05 54.39
N PHE A 370 8.79 -27.74 54.61
CA PHE A 370 8.39 -26.79 53.58
C PHE A 370 9.55 -25.91 53.09
N LEU A 371 10.66 -25.83 53.85
CA LEU A 371 11.75 -24.88 53.61
C LEU A 371 12.95 -25.44 52.82
N LYS A 372 13.18 -26.77 52.80
CA LYS A 372 14.34 -27.41 52.11
C LYS A 372 13.90 -28.23 50.90
N ASN A 373 14.77 -28.45 49.90
CA ASN A 373 14.47 -29.41 48.82
C ASN A 373 14.51 -30.85 49.38
N LEU A 374 13.34 -31.46 49.52
CA LEU A 374 13.19 -32.76 50.17
C LEU A 374 13.38 -33.94 49.23
N GLU A 375 13.57 -33.75 47.91
CA GLU A 375 13.67 -34.88 46.97
C GLU A 375 14.72 -35.94 47.38
N SER A 376 15.85 -35.51 47.97
CA SER A 376 16.88 -36.43 48.49
C SER A 376 16.43 -37.13 49.77
N GLU A 377 15.77 -36.43 50.68
CA GLU A 377 15.30 -36.99 51.95
C GLU A 377 14.11 -37.94 51.73
N LEU A 378 13.21 -37.64 50.79
CA LEU A 378 12.10 -38.52 50.39
C LEU A 378 12.61 -39.83 49.79
N LYS A 379 13.69 -39.81 49.00
CA LYS A 379 14.34 -41.03 48.50
C LYS A 379 14.86 -41.89 49.65
N LYS A 380 15.50 -41.28 50.65
CA LYS A 380 16.00 -42.00 51.85
C LYS A 380 14.86 -42.60 52.65
N ILE A 381 13.78 -41.85 52.85
CA ILE A 381 12.59 -42.32 53.57
C ILE A 381 11.92 -43.50 52.84
N LYS A 382 11.81 -43.44 51.51
CA LYS A 382 11.32 -44.56 50.69
C LYS A 382 12.18 -45.83 50.82
N ILE A 383 13.50 -45.67 50.91
CA ILE A 383 14.44 -46.79 51.12
C ILE A 383 14.27 -47.38 52.52
N ILE A 384 14.14 -46.55 53.56
CA ILE A 384 13.90 -46.99 54.94
C ILE A 384 12.66 -47.89 55.01
N ALA A 385 11.58 -47.54 54.33
CA ALA A 385 10.37 -48.35 54.33
C ALA A 385 10.51 -49.69 53.64
N GLN A 386 11.09 -49.69 52.43
CA GLN A 386 11.37 -50.94 51.72
C GLN A 386 12.29 -51.84 52.55
N ASN A 387 13.19 -51.24 53.32
CA ASN A 387 14.05 -51.95 54.25
C ASN A 387 13.26 -52.54 55.43
N LEU A 388 12.34 -51.79 56.05
CA LEU A 388 11.51 -52.29 57.16
C LEU A 388 10.59 -53.45 56.73
N ASP A 389 9.94 -53.34 55.56
CA ASP A 389 9.10 -54.40 55.00
C ASP A 389 9.91 -55.69 54.75
N LYS A 390 11.08 -55.54 54.10
CA LYS A 390 11.98 -56.66 53.80
C LYS A 390 12.61 -57.25 55.06
N GLU A 391 12.93 -56.43 56.07
CA GLU A 391 13.48 -56.91 57.34
C GLU A 391 12.50 -57.89 58.00
N GLN A 392 11.21 -57.55 57.99
CA GLN A 392 10.18 -58.43 58.53
C GLN A 392 9.99 -59.69 57.70
N GLU A 393 9.88 -59.58 56.37
CA GLU A 393 9.76 -60.74 55.48
C GLU A 393 10.91 -61.74 55.72
N LEU A 394 12.14 -61.23 55.83
CA LEU A 394 13.34 -62.02 56.07
C LEU A 394 13.36 -62.62 57.49
N LYS A 395 12.96 -61.87 58.52
CA LYS A 395 12.83 -62.39 59.90
C LYS A 395 11.75 -63.46 60.02
N ASP A 396 10.61 -63.30 59.37
CA ASP A 396 9.52 -64.28 59.39
C ASP A 396 9.93 -65.54 58.62
N TYR A 397 10.59 -65.39 57.46
CA TYR A 397 11.10 -66.51 56.68
C TYR A 397 12.19 -67.30 57.43
N LEU A 398 13.22 -66.62 57.94
CA LEU A 398 14.32 -67.26 58.66
C LEU A 398 13.88 -67.72 60.04
N GLY A 399 12.97 -67.02 60.71
CA GLY A 399 12.48 -67.34 62.05
C GLY A 399 11.60 -68.58 62.11
N LYS A 400 10.91 -68.93 61.01
CA LYS A 400 10.24 -70.22 60.85
C LYS A 400 11.23 -71.38 60.77
N ARG A 401 12.43 -71.15 60.22
CA ARG A 401 13.42 -72.19 59.88
C ARG A 401 14.55 -72.33 60.89
N TYR A 402 14.89 -71.26 61.60
CA TYR A 402 16.03 -71.20 62.50
C TYR A 402 15.66 -70.62 63.88
N ARG A 403 16.51 -70.89 64.87
CA ARG A 403 16.42 -70.35 66.23
C ARG A 403 17.00 -68.94 66.27
N LYS A 404 16.70 -68.18 67.34
CA LYS A 404 17.16 -66.78 67.50
C LYS A 404 18.68 -66.63 67.36
N GLU A 405 19.44 -67.62 67.81
CA GLU A 405 20.90 -67.66 67.74
C GLU A 405 21.44 -67.64 66.28
N PHE A 406 20.64 -68.02 65.28
CA PHE A 406 21.04 -67.97 63.87
C PHE A 406 21.21 -66.54 63.35
N PHE A 407 20.47 -65.59 63.92
CA PHE A 407 20.52 -64.19 63.50
C PHE A 407 21.79 -63.46 63.97
N GLU A 408 22.48 -64.02 64.97
CA GLU A 408 23.68 -63.46 65.60
C GLU A 408 24.97 -64.17 65.15
N ILE A 409 24.93 -64.92 64.05
CA ILE A 409 26.13 -65.56 63.51
C ILE A 409 27.12 -64.49 63.04
N ASP A 410 28.30 -64.49 63.66
CA ASP A 410 29.43 -63.67 63.25
C ASP A 410 30.02 -64.14 61.91
N ASN A 411 30.48 -63.19 61.09
CA ASN A 411 31.12 -63.46 59.79
C ASN A 411 30.25 -64.21 58.76
N THR A 412 28.94 -63.94 58.72
CA THR A 412 27.98 -64.48 57.71
C THR A 412 28.50 -64.40 56.27
N LYS A 413 29.21 -63.32 55.92
CA LYS A 413 29.80 -63.12 54.59
C LYS A 413 30.87 -64.17 54.27
N ALA A 414 31.82 -64.40 55.19
CA ALA A 414 32.87 -65.39 55.00
C ALA A 414 32.30 -66.83 54.97
N LEU A 415 31.24 -67.09 55.72
CA LEU A 415 30.51 -68.36 55.64
C LEU A 415 29.82 -68.53 54.28
N LEU A 416 29.17 -67.49 53.78
CA LEU A 416 28.54 -67.50 52.46
C LEU A 416 29.58 -67.70 51.34
N ASP A 417 30.72 -67.04 51.42
CA ASP A 417 31.81 -67.14 50.44
C ASP A 417 32.37 -68.58 50.40
N LYS A 418 32.55 -69.23 51.56
CA LYS A 418 32.89 -70.67 51.60
C LYS A 418 31.83 -71.55 50.93
N PHE A 419 30.54 -71.25 51.09
CA PHE A 419 29.46 -71.98 50.40
C PHE A 419 29.35 -71.65 48.90
N LYS A 420 29.81 -70.48 48.45
CA LYS A 420 29.82 -70.06 47.04
C LYS A 420 31.04 -70.55 46.27
N GLU A 421 32.21 -70.58 46.91
CA GLU A 421 33.49 -70.86 46.27
C GLU A 421 33.98 -72.27 46.64
N ASP A 422 34.29 -72.50 47.92
CA ASP A 422 34.94 -73.74 48.39
C ASP A 422 34.06 -74.99 48.37
N PHE A 423 32.75 -74.82 48.53
CA PHE A 423 31.76 -75.90 48.58
C PHE A 423 30.86 -75.97 47.34
N SER A 424 31.25 -75.31 46.25
CA SER A 424 30.52 -75.30 44.97
C SER A 424 30.68 -76.59 44.15
N SER A 425 31.79 -77.30 44.30
CA SER A 425 32.14 -78.50 43.53
C SER A 425 31.28 -79.73 43.87
N PHE A 426 31.01 -80.59 42.89
CA PHE A 426 30.22 -81.83 43.07
C PHE A 426 30.79 -82.74 44.17
N LEU A 427 32.12 -82.75 44.36
CA LEU A 427 32.83 -83.54 45.38
C LEU A 427 32.89 -82.88 46.78
N ARG A 428 32.10 -81.82 47.04
CA ARG A 428 32.05 -81.12 48.34
C ARG A 428 31.86 -82.03 49.56
N PHE A 429 31.22 -83.18 49.37
CA PHE A 429 30.98 -84.18 50.42
C PHE A 429 32.24 -84.89 50.92
N LEU A 430 33.38 -84.82 50.19
CA LEU A 430 34.66 -85.36 50.63
C LEU A 430 35.45 -84.41 51.53
N LYS A 431 35.06 -83.12 51.63
CA LYS A 431 35.73 -82.14 52.49
C LYS A 431 35.18 -82.23 53.93
N PRO A 432 36.01 -82.54 54.94
CA PRO A 432 35.55 -82.59 56.34
C PRO A 432 35.02 -81.25 56.85
N GLU A 433 35.59 -80.14 56.36
CA GLU A 433 35.15 -78.79 56.71
C GLU A 433 33.72 -78.49 56.25
N TYR A 434 33.28 -79.02 55.09
CA TYR A 434 31.91 -78.85 54.61
C TYR A 434 30.90 -79.40 55.62
N TRP A 435 31.14 -80.62 56.12
CA TRP A 435 30.27 -81.25 57.11
C TRP A 435 30.30 -80.54 58.45
N LYS A 436 31.47 -80.05 58.89
CA LYS A 436 31.60 -79.25 60.11
C LYS A 436 30.82 -77.93 60.02
N THR A 437 30.99 -77.16 58.95
CA THR A 437 30.29 -75.88 58.75
C THR A 437 28.79 -76.08 58.54
N ARG A 438 28.39 -77.12 57.80
CA ARG A 438 26.98 -77.50 57.62
C ARG A 438 26.33 -77.92 58.95
N ALA A 439 27.00 -78.73 59.75
CA ALA A 439 26.50 -79.14 61.07
C ALA A 439 26.40 -77.94 62.03
N HIS A 440 27.36 -77.02 61.97
CA HIS A 440 27.33 -75.78 62.77
C HIS A 440 26.10 -74.91 62.45
N ILE A 441 25.76 -74.74 61.17
CA ILE A 441 24.59 -73.96 60.77
C ILE A 441 23.28 -74.70 61.08
N LEU A 442 23.23 -76.01 60.80
CA LEU A 442 22.04 -76.83 61.09
C LEU A 442 21.78 -77.02 62.58
N LYS A 443 22.76 -76.77 63.47
CA LYS A 443 22.54 -76.72 64.92
C LYS A 443 21.47 -75.70 65.30
N PHE A 444 21.37 -74.62 64.53
CA PHE A 444 20.40 -73.56 64.75
C PHE A 444 19.08 -73.78 64.00
N ALA A 445 18.95 -74.83 63.20
CA ALA A 445 17.72 -75.12 62.48
C ALA A 445 16.62 -75.62 63.44
N ARG A 446 15.37 -75.24 63.18
CA ARG A 446 14.18 -75.83 63.82
C ARG A 446 13.88 -77.14 63.10
N LYS A 447 13.79 -78.22 63.86
CA LYS A 447 13.73 -79.58 63.31
C LYS A 447 12.30 -79.91 62.87
N GLU A 448 11.89 -79.44 61.70
CA GLU A 448 10.62 -79.79 61.05
C GLU A 448 10.76 -79.73 59.52
N GLY A 449 10.65 -80.89 58.87
CA GLY A 449 10.11 -81.13 57.51
C GLY A 449 10.62 -80.40 56.24
N GLU A 450 11.25 -79.23 56.32
CA GLU A 450 11.61 -78.44 55.13
C GLU A 450 13.06 -78.68 54.66
N THR A 451 13.25 -78.69 53.34
CA THR A 451 14.59 -78.74 52.72
C THR A 451 15.30 -77.41 52.97
N ILE A 452 16.29 -77.43 53.87
CA ILE A 452 17.07 -76.25 54.23
C ILE A 452 18.13 -75.98 53.16
N ASP A 453 18.01 -74.85 52.46
CA ASP A 453 19.02 -74.35 51.51
C ASP A 453 19.92 -73.33 52.21
N ILE A 454 20.97 -73.83 52.85
CA ILE A 454 21.91 -73.04 53.65
C ILE A 454 22.50 -71.87 52.86
N LYS A 455 22.73 -72.02 51.55
CA LYS A 455 23.30 -70.94 50.73
C LYS A 455 22.32 -69.78 50.60
N ARG A 456 21.08 -70.06 50.21
CA ARG A 456 20.03 -69.03 50.09
C ARG A 456 19.66 -68.42 51.44
N ASP A 457 19.66 -69.21 52.50
CA ASP A 457 19.35 -68.74 53.85
C ASP A 457 20.46 -67.82 54.39
N LEU A 458 21.75 -68.11 54.11
CA LEU A 458 22.87 -67.22 54.42
C LEU A 458 22.85 -65.93 53.58
N GLU A 459 22.45 -65.99 52.31
CA GLU A 459 22.24 -64.78 51.48
C GLU A 459 21.17 -63.87 52.07
N ARG A 460 20.07 -64.46 52.55
CA ARG A 460 18.96 -63.75 53.21
C ARG A 460 19.37 -63.19 54.57
N LEU A 461 20.16 -63.93 55.34
CA LEU A 461 20.70 -63.46 56.62
C LEU A 461 21.68 -62.29 56.42
N LEU A 462 22.55 -62.35 55.40
CA LEU A 462 23.46 -61.24 55.08
C LEU A 462 22.70 -60.00 54.63
N LEU A 463 21.64 -60.17 53.83
CA LEU A 463 20.75 -59.08 53.44
C LEU A 463 20.04 -58.46 54.65
N LEU A 464 19.57 -59.29 55.60
CA LEU A 464 18.95 -58.85 56.84
C LEU A 464 19.94 -58.04 57.70
N GLN A 465 21.17 -58.53 57.91
CA GLN A 465 22.21 -57.82 58.65
C GLN A 465 22.57 -56.48 58.00
N LYS A 466 22.63 -56.44 56.66
CA LYS A 466 22.86 -55.20 55.91
C LYS A 466 21.71 -54.20 56.09
N ILE A 467 20.46 -54.66 56.06
CA ILE A 467 19.29 -53.81 56.31
C ILE A 467 19.33 -53.26 57.75
N GLN A 468 19.68 -54.10 58.74
CA GLN A 468 19.78 -53.71 60.15
C GLN A 468 20.88 -52.68 60.43
N ASP A 469 21.97 -52.68 59.66
CA ASP A 469 23.03 -51.65 59.76
C ASP A 469 22.67 -50.35 59.01
N GLN A 470 21.98 -50.45 57.86
CA GLN A 470 21.65 -49.30 57.02
C GLN A 470 20.46 -48.48 57.51
N THR A 471 19.40 -49.13 58.00
CA THR A 471 18.16 -48.46 58.42
C THR A 471 18.38 -47.43 59.55
N PRO A 472 19.14 -47.71 60.62
CA PRO A 472 19.39 -46.74 61.70
C PRO A 472 20.23 -45.53 61.24
N LYS A 473 21.17 -45.74 60.31
CA LYS A 473 22.00 -44.67 59.73
C LYS A 473 21.13 -43.69 58.93
N LEU A 474 20.26 -44.23 58.09
CA LEU A 474 19.30 -43.42 57.31
C LEU A 474 18.29 -42.71 58.21
N GLN A 475 17.78 -43.37 59.26
CA GLN A 475 16.89 -42.76 60.25
C GLN A 475 17.55 -41.58 61.00
N LYS A 476 18.85 -41.64 61.27
CA LYS A 476 19.61 -40.56 61.92
C LYS A 476 19.75 -39.32 61.02
N GLU A 477 19.88 -39.51 59.71
CA GLU A 477 19.97 -38.41 58.74
C GLU A 477 18.65 -37.63 58.61
N ILE A 478 17.51 -38.33 58.65
CA ILE A 478 16.17 -37.73 58.53
C ILE A 478 15.58 -37.25 59.86
N LYS A 479 16.29 -37.43 60.98
CA LYS A 479 15.81 -37.07 62.33
C LYS A 479 15.43 -35.59 62.45
N HIS A 480 16.01 -34.72 61.64
CA HIS A 480 15.68 -33.29 61.60
C HIS A 480 14.32 -32.95 60.99
N LEU A 481 13.62 -33.92 60.39
CA LEU A 481 12.29 -33.75 59.82
C LEU A 481 11.17 -34.23 60.76
N PHE A 482 11.51 -34.97 61.82
CA PHE A 482 10.53 -35.59 62.69
C PHE A 482 10.89 -35.30 64.14
N SER A 483 9.90 -34.94 64.96
CA SER A 483 10.08 -34.90 66.42
C SER A 483 10.51 -36.28 66.95
N GLU A 484 11.28 -36.31 68.05
CA GLU A 484 11.99 -37.53 68.51
C GLU A 484 11.10 -38.78 68.70
N ASN A 485 9.79 -38.59 68.89
CA ASN A 485 8.81 -39.66 69.09
C ASN A 485 8.14 -40.18 67.80
N ASN A 486 8.29 -39.49 66.66
CA ASN A 486 7.57 -39.78 65.40
C ASN A 486 8.48 -40.23 64.25
N LEU A 487 9.67 -40.75 64.56
CA LEU A 487 10.51 -41.41 63.55
C LEU A 487 9.72 -42.57 62.91
N PRO A 488 9.83 -42.80 61.59
CA PRO A 488 9.07 -43.84 60.90
C PRO A 488 9.38 -45.21 61.50
N ARG A 489 8.37 -45.74 62.20
CA ARG A 489 8.31 -47.11 62.73
C ARG A 489 7.31 -47.89 61.88
N ARG A 490 7.38 -49.22 61.93
CA ARG A 490 6.53 -50.15 61.18
C ARG A 490 5.04 -49.75 61.22
N ASP A 491 4.56 -49.36 62.40
CA ASP A 491 3.12 -49.16 62.64
C ASP A 491 2.59 -47.83 62.08
N ASN A 492 3.47 -46.87 61.74
CA ASN A 492 3.09 -45.52 61.27
C ASN A 492 3.63 -45.21 59.85
N TRP A 493 4.10 -46.23 59.11
CA TRP A 493 4.74 -46.04 57.81
C TRP A 493 3.78 -45.56 56.71
N GLU A 494 2.58 -46.14 56.64
CA GLU A 494 1.59 -45.77 55.61
C GLU A 494 1.13 -44.32 55.78
N GLU A 495 0.88 -43.89 57.02
CA GLU A 495 0.55 -42.50 57.37
C GLU A 495 1.70 -41.54 57.01
N THR A 496 2.95 -41.92 57.28
CA THR A 496 4.14 -41.14 56.91
C THR A 496 4.27 -40.99 55.39
N ARG A 497 3.91 -42.01 54.62
CA ARG A 497 3.93 -42.00 53.16
C ARG A 497 2.87 -41.06 52.57
N GLU A 498 1.66 -41.07 53.13
CA GLU A 498 0.57 -40.17 52.70
C GLU A 498 0.94 -38.70 52.96
N LEU A 499 1.50 -38.39 54.13
CA LEU A 499 2.00 -37.06 54.47
C LEU A 499 3.06 -36.54 53.50
N ILE A 500 3.98 -37.40 53.09
CA ILE A 500 5.05 -37.08 52.13
C ILE A 500 4.47 -36.73 50.77
N ASN A 501 3.54 -37.53 50.27
CA ASN A 501 2.91 -37.27 48.98
C ASN A 501 2.12 -35.95 49.03
N TRP A 502 1.36 -35.73 50.11
CA TRP A 502 0.62 -34.49 50.32
C TRP A 502 1.54 -33.26 50.36
N ALA A 503 2.65 -33.31 51.12
CA ALA A 503 3.62 -32.22 51.19
C ALA A 503 4.32 -31.95 49.84
N GLN A 504 4.60 -32.99 49.05
CA GLN A 504 5.17 -32.87 47.72
C GLN A 504 4.20 -32.19 46.75
N GLU A 505 2.93 -32.58 46.76
CA GLU A 505 1.90 -32.00 45.91
C GLU A 505 1.66 -30.52 46.25
N LEU A 506 1.62 -30.16 47.53
CA LEU A 506 1.55 -28.77 47.97
C LEU A 506 2.75 -27.97 47.47
N ARG A 507 3.96 -28.52 47.55
CA ARG A 507 5.16 -27.84 47.03
C ARG A 507 5.10 -27.59 45.53
N VAL A 508 4.63 -28.57 44.75
CA VAL A 508 4.47 -28.44 43.29
C VAL A 508 3.49 -27.31 42.96
N LEU A 509 2.42 -27.18 43.74
CA LEU A 509 1.43 -26.11 43.59
C LEU A 509 1.97 -24.73 44.04
N MET A 510 2.86 -24.69 45.04
CA MET A 510 3.40 -23.45 45.61
C MET A 510 4.44 -22.70 44.75
N LYS A 511 4.98 -23.30 43.67
CA LYS A 511 5.99 -22.71 42.73
C LYS A 511 6.63 -21.38 43.19
N GLY A 512 7.62 -21.43 44.10
CA GLY A 512 8.34 -20.20 44.53
C GLY A 512 8.92 -20.25 45.94
N LYS A 513 9.38 -19.08 46.43
CA LYS A 513 9.80 -18.89 47.82
C LYS A 513 8.56 -18.87 48.71
N ILE A 514 8.46 -19.82 49.62
CA ILE A 514 7.37 -19.92 50.58
C ILE A 514 7.67 -19.00 51.76
N SER A 515 6.70 -18.20 52.17
CA SER A 515 6.82 -17.36 53.37
C SER A 515 6.85 -18.22 54.63
N GLN A 516 7.71 -17.87 55.59
CA GLN A 516 7.71 -18.52 56.90
C GLN A 516 6.37 -18.35 57.64
N ILE A 517 5.63 -17.27 57.36
CA ILE A 517 4.31 -16.99 57.92
C ILE A 517 3.26 -17.96 57.36
N PHE A 518 3.34 -18.27 56.07
CA PHE A 518 2.46 -19.25 55.44
C PHE A 518 2.65 -20.65 56.02
N VAL A 519 3.90 -21.05 56.23
CA VAL A 519 4.26 -22.36 56.81
C VAL A 519 3.82 -22.46 58.26
N SER A 520 4.00 -21.42 59.08
CA SER A 520 3.56 -21.45 60.48
C SER A 520 2.04 -21.62 60.59
N LYS A 521 1.28 -20.91 59.74
CA LYS A 521 -0.19 -21.02 59.72
C LYS A 521 -0.69 -22.42 59.33
N ILE A 522 0.00 -23.12 58.43
CA ILE A 522 -0.34 -24.52 58.05
C ILE A 522 -0.12 -25.46 59.23
N ILE A 523 0.96 -25.25 59.99
CA ILE A 523 1.30 -26.07 61.16
C ILE A 523 0.30 -25.82 62.31
N GLU A 524 -0.12 -24.57 62.48
CA GLU A 524 -1.03 -24.13 63.55
C GLU A 524 -2.53 -24.37 63.25
N ASP A 525 -2.87 -24.96 62.10
CA ASP A 525 -4.27 -25.15 61.65
C ASP A 525 -5.11 -23.88 61.72
N ASP A 526 -4.56 -22.79 61.15
CA ASP A 526 -5.22 -21.49 61.16
C ASP A 526 -6.62 -21.58 60.49
N PRO A 527 -7.71 -21.25 61.21
CA PRO A 527 -9.07 -21.27 60.65
C PRO A 527 -9.26 -20.33 59.46
N ALA A 528 -8.34 -19.37 59.25
CA ALA A 528 -8.30 -18.54 58.06
C ALA A 528 -8.26 -19.37 56.77
N PHE A 529 -7.61 -20.54 56.72
CA PHE A 529 -7.61 -21.37 55.51
C PHE A 529 -9.01 -21.83 55.10
N GLU A 530 -9.85 -22.20 56.07
CA GLU A 530 -11.23 -22.64 55.80
C GLU A 530 -12.12 -21.46 55.38
N ASP A 531 -11.98 -20.31 56.05
CA ASP A 531 -12.72 -19.09 55.70
C ASP A 531 -12.34 -18.60 54.29
N PHE A 532 -11.04 -18.57 53.96
CA PHE A 532 -10.60 -18.21 52.61
C PHE A 532 -10.99 -19.25 51.57
N LEU A 533 -10.95 -20.55 51.87
CA LEU A 533 -11.45 -21.56 50.93
C LEU A 533 -12.93 -21.33 50.60
N LYS A 534 -13.77 -21.07 51.60
CA LYS A 534 -15.20 -20.73 51.40
C LYS A 534 -15.36 -19.45 50.57
N LYS A 535 -14.54 -18.42 50.81
CA LYS A 535 -14.53 -17.18 50.02
C LYS A 535 -14.10 -17.42 48.57
N TYR A 536 -13.06 -18.23 48.33
CA TYR A 536 -12.62 -18.59 46.97
C TYR A 536 -13.66 -19.46 46.25
N ASP A 537 -14.27 -20.43 46.92
CA ASP A 537 -15.34 -21.25 46.34
C ASP A 537 -16.52 -20.39 45.89
N ARG A 538 -16.96 -19.44 46.73
CA ARG A 538 -18.06 -18.53 46.40
C ARG A 538 -17.69 -17.49 45.34
N ILE A 539 -16.68 -16.67 45.60
CA ILE A 539 -16.36 -15.48 44.79
C ILE A 539 -15.66 -15.88 43.48
N TYR A 540 -14.74 -16.85 43.53
CA TYR A 540 -13.95 -17.22 42.36
C TYR A 540 -14.55 -18.39 41.59
N GLN A 541 -14.81 -19.54 42.23
CA GLN A 541 -15.27 -20.75 41.51
C GLN A 541 -16.75 -20.68 41.08
N GLN A 542 -17.65 -20.12 41.91
CA GLN A 542 -19.09 -20.07 41.60
C GLN A 542 -19.51 -18.81 40.85
N GLU A 543 -18.90 -17.66 41.16
CA GLU A 543 -19.28 -16.38 40.55
C GLU A 543 -18.36 -16.01 39.37
N PHE A 544 -17.08 -15.71 39.61
CA PHE A 544 -16.22 -15.11 38.58
C PHE A 544 -15.84 -16.06 37.44
N LYS A 545 -15.33 -17.26 37.75
CA LYS A 545 -14.78 -18.19 36.75
C LYS A 545 -15.81 -18.68 35.72
N PRO A 546 -17.03 -19.10 36.12
CA PRO A 546 -18.04 -19.56 35.16
C PRO A 546 -18.53 -18.43 34.26
N GLN A 547 -18.75 -17.25 34.83
CA GLN A 547 -19.21 -16.08 34.09
C GLN A 547 -18.14 -15.60 33.08
N LEU A 548 -16.87 -15.64 33.44
CA LEU A 548 -15.77 -15.35 32.52
C LEU A 548 -15.69 -16.38 31.39
N GLN A 549 -15.81 -17.68 31.70
CA GLN A 549 -15.82 -18.72 30.67
C GLN A 549 -16.98 -18.55 29.68
N GLU A 550 -18.18 -18.24 30.18
CA GLU A 550 -19.35 -17.99 29.34
C GLU A 550 -19.15 -16.78 28.41
N ILE A 551 -18.52 -15.69 28.88
CA ILE A 551 -18.16 -14.56 28.00
C ILE A 551 -17.15 -14.97 26.94
N LEU A 552 -16.12 -15.72 27.32
CA LEU A 552 -15.05 -16.13 26.40
C LEU A 552 -15.55 -17.02 25.25
N GLU A 553 -16.67 -17.73 25.42
CA GLU A 553 -17.31 -18.51 24.34
C GLU A 553 -17.77 -17.63 23.16
N TYR A 554 -18.05 -16.35 23.40
CA TYR A 554 -18.46 -15.40 22.37
C TYR A 554 -17.29 -14.72 21.65
N PHE A 555 -16.05 -15.09 21.99
CA PHE A 555 -14.84 -14.55 21.37
C PHE A 555 -14.05 -15.65 20.64
N GLU A 556 -13.26 -15.25 19.64
CA GLU A 556 -12.41 -16.18 18.90
C GLU A 556 -11.27 -16.73 19.78
N LYS A 557 -11.05 -18.06 19.73
CA LYS A 557 -10.08 -18.78 20.58
C LYS A 557 -8.62 -18.36 20.35
N GLU A 558 -8.28 -17.87 19.16
CA GLU A 558 -6.90 -17.59 18.74
C GLU A 558 -6.49 -16.12 18.89
N TYR A 559 -7.43 -15.23 19.19
CA TYR A 559 -7.18 -13.79 19.28
C TYR A 559 -7.91 -13.18 20.45
N THR A 560 -7.48 -13.52 21.66
CA THR A 560 -7.76 -12.62 22.78
C THR A 560 -6.94 -11.35 22.54
N GLN A 561 -7.43 -10.19 23.00
CA GLN A 561 -6.72 -8.91 22.87
C GLN A 561 -5.28 -8.96 23.44
N TRP A 562 -4.99 -10.00 24.22
CA TRP A 562 -3.71 -10.31 24.84
C TRP A 562 -2.94 -11.31 23.97
N LYS A 563 -1.64 -11.05 23.73
CA LYS A 563 -0.73 -11.96 23.00
C LYS A 563 -0.42 -13.26 23.77
N GLU A 564 -1.18 -13.56 24.81
CA GLU A 564 -0.99 -14.69 25.73
C GLU A 564 -2.35 -15.31 26.09
N PRO A 565 -2.39 -16.61 26.46
CA PRO A 565 -3.62 -17.26 26.93
C PRO A 565 -4.24 -16.52 28.12
N VAL A 566 -5.57 -16.43 28.16
CA VAL A 566 -6.33 -15.68 29.20
C VAL A 566 -5.93 -16.12 30.60
N GLU A 567 -5.56 -17.38 30.77
CA GLU A 567 -5.16 -17.96 32.05
C GLU A 567 -3.89 -17.34 32.63
N LYS A 568 -3.04 -16.73 31.79
CA LYS A 568 -1.82 -16.03 32.20
C LYS A 568 -2.00 -14.51 32.36
N VAL A 569 -3.09 -13.97 31.81
CA VAL A 569 -3.34 -12.52 31.84
C VAL A 569 -3.59 -12.06 33.27
N GLY A 570 -3.07 -10.87 33.58
CA GLY A 570 -3.27 -10.24 34.88
C GLY A 570 -4.74 -9.94 35.12
N ILE A 571 -5.27 -10.30 36.30
CA ILE A 571 -6.70 -10.13 36.64
C ILE A 571 -7.14 -8.67 36.52
N LYS A 572 -6.26 -7.71 36.85
CA LYS A 572 -6.53 -6.28 36.67
C LYS A 572 -6.86 -5.94 35.22
N ASN A 573 -6.10 -6.46 34.26
CA ASN A 573 -6.33 -6.20 32.83
C ASN A 573 -7.62 -6.87 32.34
N ILE A 574 -7.96 -8.05 32.88
CA ILE A 574 -9.22 -8.74 32.57
C ILE A 574 -10.40 -7.91 33.08
N LEU A 575 -10.33 -7.38 34.30
CA LEU A 575 -11.38 -6.53 34.87
C LEU A 575 -11.53 -5.20 34.11
N GLU A 576 -10.43 -4.55 33.71
CA GLU A 576 -10.45 -3.35 32.87
C GLU A 576 -11.09 -3.62 31.50
N TRP A 577 -10.78 -4.77 30.89
CA TRP A 577 -11.41 -5.21 29.64
C TRP A 577 -12.91 -5.49 29.81
N LEU A 578 -13.32 -6.20 30.86
CA LEU A 578 -14.73 -6.47 31.16
C LEU A 578 -15.52 -5.18 31.40
N SER A 579 -14.94 -4.20 32.12
CA SER A 579 -15.53 -2.87 32.27
C SER A 579 -15.71 -2.20 30.92
N SER A 580 -14.67 -2.23 30.08
CA SER A 580 -14.70 -1.65 28.73
C SER A 580 -15.75 -2.32 27.84
N LEU A 581 -15.98 -3.64 27.98
CA LEU A 581 -17.05 -4.35 27.29
C LEU A 581 -18.43 -3.87 27.74
N ASN A 582 -18.64 -3.72 29.04
CA ASN A 582 -19.90 -3.23 29.60
C ASN A 582 -20.20 -1.78 29.18
N ASP A 583 -19.20 -0.90 29.25
CA ASP A 583 -19.33 0.51 28.86
C ASP A 583 -19.64 0.66 27.35
N SER A 584 -19.08 -0.22 26.52
CA SER A 584 -19.32 -0.23 25.07
C SER A 584 -20.51 -1.09 24.63
N PHE A 585 -21.24 -1.71 25.55
CA PHE A 585 -22.34 -2.65 25.23
C PHE A 585 -23.46 -2.00 24.39
N GLN A 586 -23.72 -0.70 24.57
CA GLN A 586 -24.70 0.03 23.76
C GLN A 586 -24.31 0.10 22.28
N ASN A 587 -23.01 0.10 21.98
CA ASN A 587 -22.45 0.18 20.63
C ASN A 587 -22.24 -1.21 20.00
N LEU A 588 -22.48 -2.30 20.73
CA LEU A 588 -22.27 -3.67 20.24
C LEU A 588 -23.08 -3.97 18.97
N GLN A 589 -24.32 -3.49 18.90
CA GLN A 589 -25.16 -3.66 17.71
C GLN A 589 -24.52 -2.99 16.48
N SER A 590 -24.06 -1.75 16.63
CA SER A 590 -23.37 -0.99 15.57
C SER A 590 -22.09 -1.70 15.12
N TRP A 591 -21.32 -2.26 16.06
CA TRP A 591 -20.11 -3.03 15.76
C TRP A 591 -20.39 -4.33 14.98
N ILE A 592 -21.45 -5.06 15.36
CA ILE A 592 -21.85 -6.29 14.66
C ILE A 592 -22.32 -5.97 13.24
N GLU A 593 -23.14 -4.94 13.06
CA GLU A 593 -23.57 -4.49 11.73
C GLU A 593 -22.39 -4.07 10.86
N PHE A 594 -21.46 -3.30 11.42
CA PHE A 594 -20.22 -2.90 10.76
C PHE A 594 -19.39 -4.11 10.29
N ASN A 595 -19.15 -5.10 11.16
CA ASN A 595 -18.41 -6.31 10.79
C ASN A 595 -19.17 -7.18 9.76
N ASN A 596 -20.50 -7.26 9.87
CA ASN A 596 -21.31 -7.97 8.89
C ASN A 596 -21.22 -7.31 7.51
N HIS A 597 -21.25 -5.97 7.46
CA HIS A 597 -21.02 -5.25 6.21
C HIS A 597 -19.64 -5.55 5.62
N ILE A 598 -18.57 -5.54 6.42
CA ILE A 598 -17.21 -5.89 5.95
C ILE A 598 -17.14 -7.33 5.45
N ASN A 599 -17.73 -8.27 6.18
CA ASN A 599 -17.70 -9.70 5.82
C ASN A 599 -18.60 -10.02 4.61
N SER A 600 -19.58 -9.17 4.29
CA SER A 600 -20.42 -9.30 3.09
C SER A 600 -19.76 -8.77 1.82
N LEU A 601 -18.66 -8.02 1.95
CA LEU A 601 -17.92 -7.50 0.81
C LEU A 601 -17.30 -8.62 -0.03
N GLN A 602 -17.12 -8.34 -1.32
CA GLN A 602 -16.26 -9.18 -2.17
C GLN A 602 -14.82 -9.22 -1.64
N GLU A 603 -14.12 -10.34 -1.87
CA GLU A 603 -12.77 -10.62 -1.35
C GLU A 603 -11.80 -9.43 -1.49
N PHE A 604 -11.72 -8.81 -2.66
CA PHE A 604 -10.87 -7.65 -2.90
C PHE A 604 -11.23 -6.45 -2.01
N LEU A 605 -12.51 -6.10 -1.92
CA LEU A 605 -12.97 -4.97 -1.08
C LEU A 605 -12.79 -5.26 0.41
N GLN A 606 -12.98 -6.51 0.82
CA GLN A 606 -12.72 -6.95 2.18
C GLN A 606 -11.24 -6.79 2.54
N GLN A 607 -10.33 -7.23 1.67
CA GLN A 607 -8.88 -7.06 1.84
C GLN A 607 -8.46 -5.59 1.90
N TYR A 608 -8.99 -4.76 0.99
CA TYR A 608 -8.75 -3.32 0.99
C TYR A 608 -9.23 -2.67 2.29
N THR A 609 -10.48 -2.92 2.68
CA THR A 609 -11.10 -2.32 3.86
C THR A 609 -10.37 -2.74 5.13
N THR A 610 -10.04 -4.03 5.26
CA THR A 610 -9.29 -4.54 6.41
C THR A 610 -7.90 -3.91 6.51
N SER A 611 -7.20 -3.74 5.38
CA SER A 611 -5.88 -3.10 5.34
C SER A 611 -5.95 -1.61 5.67
N PHE A 612 -6.98 -0.91 5.18
CA PHE A 612 -7.26 0.48 5.52
C PHE A 612 -7.49 0.67 7.03
N LEU A 613 -8.32 -0.20 7.62
CA LEU A 613 -8.67 -0.18 9.03
C LEU A 613 -7.47 -0.47 9.94
N LYS A 614 -6.64 -1.46 9.58
CA LYS A 614 -5.42 -1.80 10.35
C LYS A 614 -4.44 -0.63 10.43
N LYS A 615 -4.30 0.16 9.36
CA LYS A 615 -3.41 1.33 9.31
C LYS A 615 -4.01 2.60 9.96
N ASN A 616 -5.22 2.53 10.53
CA ASN A 616 -5.90 3.62 11.23
C ASN A 616 -6.05 4.90 10.39
N HIS A 617 -6.42 4.74 9.12
CA HIS A 617 -6.62 5.86 8.21
C HIS A 617 -7.94 6.63 8.51
N PRO A 618 -7.99 7.95 8.26
CA PRO A 618 -9.19 8.74 8.52
C PRO A 618 -10.41 8.25 7.71
N PRO A 619 -11.60 8.10 8.32
CA PRO A 619 -12.79 7.55 7.64
C PRO A 619 -13.15 8.26 6.33
N ASP A 620 -12.95 9.58 6.26
CA ASP A 620 -13.27 10.39 5.08
C ASP A 620 -12.44 10.00 3.83
N TYR A 621 -11.33 9.28 4.02
CA TYR A 621 -10.50 8.78 2.94
C TYR A 621 -10.83 7.35 2.50
N LEU A 622 -11.81 6.66 3.08
CA LEU A 622 -12.10 5.26 2.73
C LEU A 622 -12.41 5.09 1.23
N ILE A 623 -13.33 5.90 0.70
CA ILE A 623 -13.71 5.86 -0.73
C ILE A 623 -12.58 6.42 -1.62
N LYS A 624 -12.02 7.57 -1.25
CA LYS A 624 -10.93 8.22 -2.02
C LYS A 624 -9.67 7.34 -2.09
N GLY A 625 -9.38 6.62 -1.02
CA GLY A 625 -8.26 5.66 -0.95
C GLY A 625 -8.50 4.47 -1.88
N PHE A 626 -9.75 4.02 -2.00
CA PHE A 626 -10.13 2.95 -2.91
C PHE A 626 -9.98 3.43 -4.36
N GLN A 627 -10.47 4.64 -4.68
CA GLN A 627 -10.28 5.27 -5.99
C GLN A 627 -8.79 5.39 -6.34
N LYS A 628 -7.96 5.83 -5.38
CA LYS A 628 -6.51 5.92 -5.55
C LYS A 628 -5.89 4.56 -5.86
N GLN A 629 -6.26 3.53 -5.09
CA GLN A 629 -5.72 2.18 -5.27
C GLN A 629 -6.17 1.55 -6.59
N PHE A 630 -7.43 1.76 -6.98
CA PHE A 630 -7.96 1.34 -8.27
C PHE A 630 -7.20 2.00 -9.43
N LEU A 631 -7.00 3.32 -9.37
CA LEU A 631 -6.24 4.06 -10.39
C LEU A 631 -4.77 3.64 -10.45
N LYS A 632 -4.13 3.33 -9.31
CA LYS A 632 -2.77 2.77 -9.26
C LYS A 632 -2.67 1.40 -9.92
N ALA A 633 -3.63 0.51 -9.64
CA ALA A 633 -3.69 -0.79 -10.30
C ALA A 633 -3.90 -0.64 -11.82
N LEU A 634 -4.79 0.27 -12.21
CA LEU A 634 -5.03 0.59 -13.62
C LEU A 634 -3.78 1.17 -14.30
N LEU A 635 -3.07 2.08 -13.63
CA LEU A 635 -1.81 2.65 -14.11
C LEU A 635 -0.78 1.55 -14.40
N GLY A 636 -0.59 0.62 -13.46
CA GLY A 636 0.36 -0.49 -13.63
C GLY A 636 0.07 -1.37 -14.84
N GLU A 637 -1.21 -1.62 -15.17
CA GLU A 637 -1.60 -2.37 -16.38
C GLU A 637 -1.52 -1.54 -17.67
N VAL A 638 -1.84 -0.25 -17.59
CA VAL A 638 -1.78 0.67 -18.74
C VAL A 638 -0.34 0.94 -19.15
N GLU A 639 0.57 1.15 -18.19
CA GLU A 639 2.00 1.36 -18.43
C GLU A 639 2.66 0.17 -19.10
N LYS A 640 2.23 -1.06 -18.79
CA LYS A 640 2.72 -2.28 -19.46
C LYS A 640 2.51 -2.24 -20.97
N LYS A 641 1.46 -1.56 -21.44
CA LYS A 641 1.09 -1.51 -22.86
C LYS A 641 1.70 -0.33 -23.63
N ILE A 642 2.40 0.58 -22.96
CA ILE A 642 3.00 1.76 -23.60
C ILE A 642 4.41 1.41 -24.09
N THR A 643 4.70 1.82 -25.33
CA THR A 643 5.97 1.54 -26.00
C THR A 643 7.12 2.32 -25.34
N TYR A 644 6.87 3.56 -24.93
CA TYR A 644 7.89 4.46 -24.40
C TYR A 644 7.65 4.76 -22.91
N ARG A 645 8.36 4.07 -22.03
CA ARG A 645 8.20 4.19 -20.56
C ARG A 645 9.14 5.18 -19.88
N SER A 646 10.17 5.68 -20.59
CA SER A 646 11.18 6.55 -19.99
C SER A 646 11.05 7.99 -20.48
N GLY A 647 10.86 8.91 -19.54
CA GLY A 647 10.97 10.35 -19.80
C GLY A 647 12.35 10.76 -20.34
N SER A 648 13.42 10.01 -20.02
CA SER A 648 14.76 10.29 -20.57
C SER A 648 14.81 10.05 -22.08
N TYR A 649 14.14 9.00 -22.56
CA TYR A 649 14.07 8.68 -23.98
C TYR A 649 13.19 9.67 -24.74
N TYR A 650 12.04 10.05 -24.16
CA TYR A 650 11.18 11.09 -24.75
C TYR A 650 11.92 12.43 -24.89
N ASN A 651 12.66 12.86 -23.86
CA ASN A 651 13.49 14.06 -23.93
C ASN A 651 14.61 13.96 -24.99
N TYR A 652 15.18 12.77 -25.18
CA TYR A 652 16.12 12.51 -26.26
C TYR A 652 15.46 12.65 -27.65
N LEU A 653 14.25 12.11 -27.83
CA LEU A 653 13.49 12.26 -29.08
C LEU A 653 13.21 13.73 -29.41
N ILE A 654 12.74 14.52 -28.43
CA ILE A 654 12.50 15.96 -28.62
C ILE A 654 13.78 16.68 -29.06
N LYS A 655 14.90 16.45 -28.38
CA LYS A 655 16.18 17.09 -28.74
C LYS A 655 16.66 16.68 -30.14
N LYS A 656 16.45 15.42 -30.52
CA LYS A 656 16.77 14.93 -31.87
C LYS A 656 15.87 15.56 -32.92
N PHE A 657 14.55 15.64 -32.67
CA PHE A 657 13.59 16.33 -33.52
C PHE A 657 14.01 17.80 -33.73
N GLN A 658 14.24 18.56 -32.67
CA GLN A 658 14.65 19.97 -32.76
C GLN A 658 15.91 20.17 -33.62
N ASN A 659 16.92 19.31 -33.45
CA ASN A 659 18.14 19.38 -34.27
C ASN A 659 17.88 19.10 -35.75
N LEU A 660 17.04 18.10 -36.04
CA LEU A 660 16.69 17.72 -37.40
C LEU A 660 15.78 18.75 -38.08
N ASP A 661 14.86 19.35 -37.33
CA ASP A 661 13.97 20.44 -37.78
C ASP A 661 14.77 21.71 -38.14
N GLU A 662 15.74 22.10 -37.30
CA GLU A 662 16.70 23.17 -37.63
C GLU A 662 17.45 22.89 -38.94
N LYS A 663 17.88 21.63 -39.14
CA LYS A 663 18.52 21.23 -40.39
C LYS A 663 17.57 21.27 -41.57
N GLN A 664 16.29 20.90 -41.40
CA GLN A 664 15.28 20.95 -42.45
C GLN A 664 15.09 22.38 -42.97
N LYS A 665 15.02 23.39 -42.10
CA LYS A 665 14.97 24.81 -42.52
C LYS A 665 16.18 25.23 -43.37
N VAL A 666 17.39 24.78 -42.98
CA VAL A 666 18.62 25.03 -43.76
C VAL A 666 18.61 24.30 -45.10
N ILE A 667 18.11 23.06 -45.13
CA ILE A 667 17.95 22.26 -46.35
C ILE A 667 16.94 22.91 -47.29
N ALA A 668 15.77 23.31 -46.79
CA ALA A 668 14.73 24.01 -47.55
C ALA A 668 15.28 25.26 -48.23
N LYS A 669 16.00 26.11 -47.49
CA LYS A 669 16.71 27.28 -48.05
C LYS A 669 17.62 26.90 -49.21
N LYS A 670 18.47 25.89 -49.01
CA LYS A 670 19.43 25.42 -50.04
C LYS A 670 18.73 24.86 -51.27
N GLN A 671 17.65 24.09 -51.08
CA GLN A 671 16.85 23.52 -52.17
C GLN A 671 16.15 24.62 -52.98
N ILE A 672 15.52 25.61 -52.34
CA ILE A 672 14.90 26.75 -53.02
C ILE A 672 15.95 27.49 -53.87
N ILE A 673 17.09 27.86 -53.27
CA ILE A 673 18.17 28.55 -53.97
C ILE A 673 18.63 27.73 -55.18
N LYS A 674 18.88 26.42 -55.01
CA LYS A 674 19.27 25.53 -56.11
C LYS A 674 18.23 25.52 -57.23
N MET A 675 16.94 25.44 -56.90
CA MET A 675 15.85 25.44 -57.88
C MET A 675 15.77 26.76 -58.66
N LEU A 676 15.98 27.90 -57.99
CA LEU A 676 15.96 29.22 -58.60
C LEU A 676 17.21 29.47 -59.47
N GLU A 677 18.41 29.10 -58.99
CA GLU A 677 19.65 29.25 -59.76
C GLU A 677 19.65 28.47 -61.08
N LYS A 678 19.03 27.28 -61.11
CA LYS A 678 18.86 26.50 -62.36
C LYS A 678 18.08 27.25 -63.44
N ARG A 679 17.22 28.20 -63.07
CA ARG A 679 16.39 28.99 -64.00
C ARG A 679 16.99 30.34 -64.36
N LYS A 680 18.12 30.68 -63.75
CA LYS A 680 18.74 31.97 -63.97
C LYS A 680 19.26 32.08 -65.41
N PRO A 681 18.83 33.09 -66.19
CA PRO A 681 19.27 33.23 -67.57
C PRO A 681 20.80 33.35 -67.65
N LYS A 682 21.39 32.79 -68.71
CA LYS A 682 22.84 32.91 -68.95
C LYS A 682 23.19 34.37 -69.25
N PRO A 683 24.33 34.90 -68.75
CA PRO A 683 24.70 36.31 -68.94
C PRO A 683 24.77 36.74 -70.42
N GLU A 684 25.13 35.80 -71.30
CA GLU A 684 25.24 35.99 -72.77
C GLU A 684 23.94 36.48 -73.44
N VAL A 685 22.77 36.29 -72.81
CA VAL A 685 21.47 36.72 -73.38
C VAL A 685 21.26 38.23 -73.29
N PHE A 686 22.02 38.94 -72.44
CA PHE A 686 21.86 40.39 -72.22
C PHE A 686 22.93 41.24 -72.91
N SER A 687 23.88 40.64 -73.63
CA SER A 687 25.00 41.36 -74.28
C SER A 687 24.73 41.80 -75.73
N THR A 688 23.55 41.55 -76.29
CA THR A 688 23.27 41.78 -77.73
C THR A 688 22.12 42.72 -78.05
N THR A 689 21.70 43.60 -77.14
CA THR A 689 20.86 44.75 -77.55
C THR A 689 20.88 45.82 -76.46
N TYR A 690 21.72 46.84 -76.64
CA TYR A 690 21.44 48.23 -76.28
C TYR A 690 22.36 49.16 -77.07
#